data_AF-A0A7I9XKY7-F1
#
_entry.id   AF-A0A7I9XKY7-F1
#
_cell.length_a   1.000
_cell.length_b   1.000
_cell.length_c   1.000
_cell.angle_alpha   90.00
_cell.angle_beta   90.00
_cell.angle_gamma   90.00
#
_symmetry.space_group_name_H-M   'P 1'
#
loop_
_entity.id
_entity.type
_entity.pdbx_description
1 polymer ?
#
loop_
_entity_poly.entity_id
_entity_poly.type
_entity_poly.pdbx_seq_one_letter_code
_entity_poly.pdbx_strand_id
1 'polypeptide(L)'
;MARGLQGAILRGFGARDHVVTVLETSWITPHFLRIWMHSPTLFTEASVEPAAWLRFWFPDPDGSDTEFQRAYTIAEGDAATGRFAIDMVLHEPAGPATRWARAVEPGTTIAAVSLMGSSRFAAPDADAQPAGYLLMGDSASIPGINGIIGTVAPEIPIELYLEQHNDDDLLIPLREHPRLRVHWVPRGDASSLAAAIEARDWSDWYAWATPEAATLKALRTRLRDEFGFPKSEIHAQAYWTAGRAMGTQRGPETPAAEQPAPAAAPEAATPTAAAATPRGRWRAQAAGRLLGPLRVPLIISGVLQALITLLQLAPFVLLVELARLLVAGADESRLWTLAIAAVSLLGLGTLLGAGLTLWLHVIDARFASALRTRLLSKLARLPLGWFTARGSGSIKQLVADDTLSLHYLVTHAIPDAVAAVVAPVAVLVYLFVVDWRVALVLFVPVLIYLVLMSVMMTQSGPKISQAQRWAERMNGEAATYLEGQPVIRVFGGAAASTFRRRLDEYIDFLVSWQRPFIGKKTLMDLVTRPSTFLWLIMLTGTPLIVAGRMDPVSLLPFLLLGTTFGARLLGIGLGVGGIRGGMLAARRLQIALDEPELEVGEHASAASAAPQPAGTVRFEAVGFGYRPGVPVIRDVSLTLRPGTVTALVGPSGSGKSTLAALLARFHDVQQGSITVDGRDIRSLSADELYRRVGFVLQETQLVHGSVRDNIALAAPDTTDEQVHNAARQAQIHDRILRLPNGYDTVLGAAAALSGGERQRLTIARAILADTGVLILDEATAFADPESEYLVQQALNQLTKDRTVLVIAHRLHTVTGADQIVVLDHGAVVEQGRHDELLAAGGRYRQLWETGRRAVGVGAEATP
;
A
#
# COMPACT_ATOMS: atom_id res chain seq x y z
N MET A 1 26.03 -4.49 30.52
CA MET A 1 24.57 -4.19 30.51
C MET A 1 24.15 -3.44 31.77
N ALA A 2 23.07 -2.64 31.71
CA ALA A 2 22.47 -1.99 32.88
C ALA A 2 22.08 -3.03 33.95
N ARG A 3 22.36 -2.76 35.24
CA ARG A 3 21.97 -3.63 36.37
C ARG A 3 20.50 -3.37 36.76
N GLY A 4 19.81 -4.36 37.34
CA GLY A 4 18.40 -4.26 37.77
C GLY A 4 17.35 -4.94 36.87
N LEU A 5 16.06 -4.75 37.19
CA LEU A 5 14.91 -5.41 36.53
C LEU A 5 14.89 -5.19 35.01
N GLN A 6 15.20 -3.97 34.56
CA GLN A 6 15.25 -3.62 33.14
C GLN A 6 16.37 -4.37 32.39
N GLY A 7 17.53 -4.58 33.02
CA GLY A 7 18.63 -5.39 32.47
C GLY A 7 18.32 -6.89 32.48
N ALA A 8 17.56 -7.39 33.46
CA ALA A 8 17.09 -8.77 33.46
C ALA A 8 16.06 -9.03 32.34
N ILE A 9 15.14 -8.08 32.10
CA ILE A 9 14.17 -8.14 31.01
C ILE A 9 14.87 -8.12 29.64
N LEU A 10 15.83 -7.21 29.43
CA LEU A 10 16.58 -7.13 28.17
C LEU A 10 17.38 -8.41 27.88
N ARG A 11 17.96 -9.05 28.91
CA ARG A 11 18.60 -10.38 28.78
C ARG A 11 17.61 -11.49 28.44
N GLY A 12 16.42 -11.46 29.05
CA GLY A 12 15.34 -12.40 28.75
C GLY A 12 14.82 -12.29 27.31
N PHE A 13 14.94 -11.10 26.69
CA PHE A 13 14.64 -10.86 25.28
C PHE A 13 15.85 -11.05 24.34
N GLY A 14 16.98 -11.52 24.86
CA GLY A 14 18.15 -11.91 24.05
C GLY A 14 19.22 -10.83 23.84
N ALA A 15 19.10 -9.63 24.42
CA ALA A 15 20.13 -8.59 24.26
C ALA A 15 21.46 -8.97 24.94
N ARG A 16 22.57 -8.86 24.22
CA ARG A 16 23.92 -9.19 24.69
C ARG A 16 24.90 -8.04 24.46
N ASP A 17 25.92 -7.94 25.31
CA ASP A 17 27.04 -7.04 25.07
C ASP A 17 27.99 -7.72 24.07
N HIS A 18 28.30 -7.04 22.97
CA HIS A 18 29.28 -7.46 21.99
C HIS A 18 30.56 -6.67 22.18
N VAL A 19 31.69 -7.36 22.15
CA VAL A 19 33.00 -6.70 22.10
C VAL A 19 33.22 -6.22 20.67
N VAL A 20 33.52 -4.94 20.55
CA VAL A 20 33.84 -4.27 19.29
C VAL A 20 35.26 -3.75 19.37
N THR A 21 36.09 -4.10 18.39
CA THR A 21 37.48 -3.67 18.30
C THR A 21 37.61 -2.57 17.26
N VAL A 22 38.24 -1.45 17.62
CA VAL A 22 38.56 -0.36 16.71
C VAL A 22 39.69 -0.80 15.77
N LEU A 23 39.49 -0.61 14.47
CA LEU A 23 40.47 -0.93 13.43
C LEU A 23 41.26 0.31 13.02
N GLU A 24 40.57 1.41 12.74
CA GLU A 24 41.17 2.67 12.27
C GLU A 24 40.18 3.83 12.49
N THR A 25 40.71 5.06 12.49
CA THR A 25 39.94 6.30 12.57
C THR A 25 40.29 7.21 11.39
N SER A 26 39.29 7.87 10.82
CA SER A 26 39.47 8.82 9.72
C SER A 26 38.65 10.10 9.95
N TRP A 27 39.33 11.24 9.88
CA TRP A 27 38.70 12.55 9.98
C TRP A 27 38.02 12.89 8.66
N ILE A 28 36.72 13.18 8.71
CA ILE A 28 35.95 13.64 7.54
C ILE A 28 35.94 15.17 7.52
N THR A 29 35.69 15.79 8.69
CA THR A 29 35.81 17.24 8.93
C THR A 29 36.45 17.46 10.31
N PRO A 30 36.88 18.68 10.67
CA PRO A 30 37.53 18.96 11.96
C PRO A 30 36.72 18.55 13.21
N HIS A 31 35.40 18.39 13.09
CA HIS A 31 34.50 17.97 14.18
C HIS A 31 33.65 16.75 13.82
N PHE A 32 34.00 16.00 12.77
CA PHE A 32 33.30 14.79 12.32
C PHE A 32 34.29 13.65 12.06
N LEU A 33 34.21 12.59 12.86
CA LEU A 33 35.16 11.47 12.87
C LEU A 33 34.46 10.16 12.48
N ARG A 34 35.03 9.43 11.53
CA ARG A 34 34.65 8.05 11.22
C ARG A 34 35.55 7.07 11.98
N ILE A 35 34.94 6.05 12.56
CA ILE A 35 35.65 4.98 13.27
C ILE A 35 35.26 3.64 12.65
N TRP A 36 36.25 2.94 12.10
CA TRP A 36 36.09 1.58 11.60
C TRP A 36 36.31 0.58 12.71
N MET A 37 35.48 -0.45 12.71
CA MET A 37 35.35 -1.41 13.79
C MET A 37 35.09 -2.82 13.27
N HIS A 38 35.38 -3.81 14.10
CA HIS A 38 35.09 -5.21 13.83
C HIS A 38 34.48 -5.89 15.06
N SER A 39 33.46 -6.73 14.82
CA SER A 39 32.93 -7.65 15.82
C SER A 39 32.47 -8.96 15.19
N PRO A 40 32.97 -10.12 15.67
CA PRO A 40 32.63 -11.42 15.09
C PRO A 40 31.21 -11.89 15.45
N THR A 41 30.58 -11.30 16.46
CA THR A 41 29.29 -11.77 16.99
C THR A 41 28.15 -10.78 16.79
N LEU A 42 28.43 -9.50 16.53
CA LEU A 42 27.43 -8.44 16.49
C LEU A 42 26.31 -8.70 15.45
N PHE A 43 26.68 -9.09 14.23
CA PHE A 43 25.73 -9.29 13.13
C PHE A 43 25.03 -10.66 13.14
N THR A 44 25.22 -11.46 14.19
CA THR A 44 24.32 -12.60 14.46
C THR A 44 22.94 -12.15 14.91
N GLU A 45 22.84 -10.93 15.46
CA GLU A 45 21.61 -10.36 16.01
C GLU A 45 21.30 -8.94 15.45
N ALA A 46 22.30 -8.24 14.88
CA ALA A 46 22.13 -6.96 14.20
C ALA A 46 22.05 -7.11 12.66
N SER A 47 21.37 -6.18 11.99
CA SER A 47 21.39 -6.05 10.52
C SER A 47 22.04 -4.73 10.10
N VAL A 48 22.70 -4.73 8.94
CA VAL A 48 23.21 -3.52 8.29
C VAL A 48 22.09 -2.96 7.40
N GLU A 49 21.09 -2.34 8.02
CA GLU A 49 19.97 -1.70 7.35
C GLU A 49 20.12 -0.17 7.34
N PRO A 50 19.46 0.55 6.41
CA PRO A 50 19.42 2.01 6.42
C PRO A 50 18.98 2.57 7.78
N ALA A 51 19.74 3.53 8.29
CA ALA A 51 19.54 4.14 9.60
C ALA A 51 19.56 3.15 10.80
N ALA A 52 20.13 1.94 10.63
CA ALA A 52 20.38 1.03 11.74
C ALA A 52 21.41 1.64 12.71
N TRP A 53 21.18 1.52 14.02
CA TRP A 53 22.05 2.11 15.04
C TRP A 53 22.42 1.13 16.15
N LEU A 54 23.56 1.38 16.77
CA LEU A 54 24.11 0.58 17.87
C LEU A 54 24.28 1.45 19.10
N ARG A 55 24.15 0.87 20.30
CA ARG A 55 24.49 1.55 21.56
C ARG A 55 25.87 1.14 22.02
N PHE A 56 26.69 2.13 22.34
CA PHE A 56 28.04 1.96 22.86
C PHE A 56 28.09 2.43 24.31
N TRP A 57 28.94 1.80 25.10
CA TRP A 57 29.23 2.18 26.48
C TRP A 57 30.61 2.82 26.55
N PHE A 58 30.66 4.13 26.72
CA PHE A 58 31.89 4.91 26.78
C PHE A 58 32.36 5.03 28.23
N PRO A 59 33.66 4.83 28.51
CA PRO A 59 34.18 5.00 29.85
C PRO A 59 34.11 6.47 30.32
N ASP A 60 34.10 6.68 31.63
CA ASP A 60 34.27 8.00 32.22
C ASP A 60 35.68 8.52 31.93
N PRO A 61 35.83 9.67 31.26
CA PRO A 61 37.16 10.20 30.96
C PRO A 61 37.87 10.73 32.20
N ASP A 62 37.16 10.92 33.31
CA ASP A 62 37.72 11.33 34.60
C ASP A 62 38.16 10.12 35.46
N GLY A 63 38.13 8.90 34.88
CA GLY A 63 38.75 7.70 35.44
C GLY A 63 37.88 6.91 36.43
N SER A 64 36.57 7.21 36.52
CA SER A 64 35.65 6.42 37.34
C SER A 64 35.25 5.11 36.65
N ASP A 65 34.77 4.13 37.44
CA ASP A 65 34.19 2.88 36.93
C ASP A 65 32.82 3.09 36.24
N THR A 66 32.39 4.33 36.04
CA THR A 66 31.10 4.66 35.43
C THR A 66 31.21 4.65 33.91
N GLU A 67 30.35 3.90 33.23
CA GLU A 67 30.22 3.98 31.77
C GLU A 67 28.95 4.73 31.36
N PHE A 68 29.06 5.53 30.30
CA PHE A 68 28.01 6.35 29.72
C PHE A 68 27.54 5.75 28.39
N GLN A 69 26.23 5.53 28.26
CA GLN A 69 25.66 4.95 27.05
C GLN A 69 25.34 5.99 25.97
N ARG A 70 25.78 5.78 24.72
CA ARG A 70 25.32 6.59 23.58
C ARG A 70 25.08 5.77 22.32
N ALA A 71 24.10 6.16 21.52
CA ALA A 71 23.75 5.48 20.27
C ALA A 71 24.38 6.17 19.06
N TYR A 72 24.86 5.37 18.10
CA TYR A 72 25.42 5.83 16.84
C TYR A 72 24.89 4.98 15.68
N THR A 73 24.57 5.64 14.57
CA THR A 73 24.14 4.99 13.34
C THR A 73 25.33 4.30 12.66
N ILE A 74 25.09 3.10 12.13
CA ILE A 74 26.04 2.37 11.30
C ILE A 74 26.12 3.11 9.96
N ALA A 75 27.27 3.67 9.64
CA ALA A 75 27.50 4.39 8.39
C ALA A 75 27.72 3.41 7.23
N GLU A 76 28.54 2.39 7.45
CA GLU A 76 28.85 1.32 6.51
C GLU A 76 29.03 0.00 7.26
N GLY A 77 28.73 -1.14 6.65
CA GLY A 77 28.91 -2.43 7.30
C GLY A 77 28.80 -3.61 6.37
N ASP A 78 29.51 -4.68 6.71
CA ASP A 78 29.45 -5.99 6.08
C ASP A 78 29.18 -7.04 7.16
N ALA A 79 27.96 -7.56 7.14
CA ALA A 79 27.51 -8.57 8.10
C ALA A 79 28.27 -9.90 7.96
N ALA A 80 28.82 -10.22 6.79
CA ALA A 80 29.54 -11.47 6.56
C ALA A 80 30.94 -11.45 7.20
N THR A 81 31.62 -10.31 7.15
CA THR A 81 32.96 -10.14 7.73
C THR A 81 32.95 -9.57 9.15
N GLY A 82 31.83 -9.02 9.60
CA GLY A 82 31.75 -8.39 10.92
C GLY A 82 32.35 -6.98 10.99
N ARG A 83 32.80 -6.42 9.85
CA ARG A 83 33.40 -5.09 9.75
C ARG A 83 32.33 -4.03 9.54
N PHE A 84 32.43 -2.91 10.25
CA PHE A 84 31.51 -1.78 10.11
C PHE A 84 32.14 -0.45 10.51
N ALA A 85 31.51 0.66 10.17
CA ALA A 85 31.92 2.01 10.53
C ALA A 85 30.79 2.76 11.24
N ILE A 86 31.15 3.61 12.19
CA ILE A 86 30.27 4.63 12.76
C ILE A 86 30.86 6.02 12.53
N ASP A 87 29.98 6.98 12.35
CA ASP A 87 30.33 8.38 12.16
C ASP A 87 29.89 9.18 13.39
N MET A 88 30.82 9.93 13.98
CA MET A 88 30.64 10.63 15.24
C MET A 88 30.85 12.14 15.07
N VAL A 89 29.81 12.93 15.40
CA VAL A 89 29.96 14.37 15.61
C VAL A 89 30.63 14.63 16.96
N LEU A 90 31.66 15.46 16.96
CA LEU A 90 32.36 15.92 18.15
C LEU A 90 31.69 17.21 18.64
N HIS A 91 30.83 17.10 19.66
CA HIS A 91 30.14 18.26 20.22
C HIS A 91 31.00 19.00 21.24
N GLU A 92 30.80 20.31 21.34
CA GLU A 92 31.32 21.13 22.43
C GLU A 92 30.15 21.66 23.30
N PRO A 93 30.27 21.61 24.65
CA PRO A 93 31.39 21.07 25.42
C PRO A 93 31.52 19.54 25.30
N ALA A 94 32.76 19.04 25.21
CA ALA A 94 33.07 17.63 24.97
C ALA A 94 32.59 16.68 26.11
N GLY A 95 31.60 15.85 25.81
CA GLY A 95 31.15 14.76 26.68
C GLY A 95 32.04 13.49 26.61
N PRO A 96 31.75 12.45 27.41
CA PRO A 96 32.53 11.20 27.45
C PRO A 96 32.81 10.55 26.10
N ALA A 97 31.80 10.44 25.23
CA ALA A 97 31.96 9.86 23.90
C ALA A 97 32.87 10.71 22.99
N THR A 98 32.82 12.04 23.08
CA THR A 98 33.67 12.95 22.31
C THR A 98 35.11 12.93 22.81
N ARG A 99 35.32 12.92 24.14
CA ARG A 99 36.65 12.76 24.75
C ARG A 99 37.27 11.42 24.36
N TRP A 100 36.51 10.33 24.45
CA TRP A 100 36.95 9.00 24.02
C TRP A 100 37.30 8.95 22.53
N ALA A 101 36.44 9.48 21.66
CA ALA A 101 36.66 9.47 20.22
C ALA A 101 37.92 10.24 19.78
N ARG A 102 38.28 11.32 20.49
CA ARG A 102 39.51 12.09 20.22
C ARG A 102 40.80 11.34 20.60
N ALA A 103 40.73 10.39 21.52
CA ALA A 103 41.89 9.71 22.09
C ALA A 103 42.00 8.22 21.69
N VAL A 104 41.06 7.72 20.87
CA VAL A 104 40.98 6.28 20.56
C VAL A 104 42.05 5.86 19.57
N GLU A 105 42.75 4.76 19.89
CA GLU A 105 43.76 4.14 19.03
C GLU A 105 43.28 2.78 18.47
N PRO A 106 43.77 2.36 17.28
CA PRO A 106 43.57 1.01 16.76
C PRO A 106 43.86 -0.08 17.79
N GLY A 107 42.99 -1.08 17.89
CA GLY A 107 43.07 -2.16 18.88
C GLY A 107 42.30 -1.90 20.18
N THR A 108 41.84 -0.67 20.43
CA THR A 108 40.95 -0.35 21.56
C THR A 108 39.64 -1.13 21.44
N THR A 109 39.14 -1.67 22.56
CA THR A 109 37.86 -2.38 22.59
C THR A 109 36.80 -1.59 23.35
N ILE A 110 35.56 -1.67 22.91
CA ILE A 110 34.41 -1.05 23.55
C ILE A 110 33.20 -1.99 23.48
N ALA A 111 32.33 -1.93 24.48
CA ALA A 111 31.11 -2.72 24.50
C ALA A 111 30.02 -2.05 23.65
N ALA A 112 29.46 -2.79 22.70
CA ALA A 112 28.29 -2.38 21.92
C ALA A 112 27.11 -3.32 22.16
N VAL A 113 25.89 -2.81 22.02
CA VAL A 113 24.64 -3.56 22.15
C VAL A 113 23.77 -3.28 20.94
N SER A 114 23.32 -4.36 20.29
CA SER A 114 22.20 -4.31 19.36
C SER A 114 20.90 -4.50 20.14
N LEU A 115 19.91 -3.66 19.91
CA LEU A 115 18.59 -3.77 20.53
C LEU A 115 17.57 -4.22 19.49
N MET A 116 16.58 -5.01 19.92
CA MET A 116 15.40 -5.28 19.09
C MET A 116 14.74 -3.95 18.66
N GLY A 117 14.68 -3.71 17.35
CA GLY A 117 14.16 -2.46 16.75
C GLY A 117 15.19 -1.35 16.52
N SER A 118 16.49 -1.69 16.45
CA SER A 118 17.57 -0.80 16.03
C SER A 118 17.53 -0.44 14.54
N SER A 119 16.83 -1.20 13.70
CA SER A 119 16.49 -0.81 12.34
C SER A 119 15.06 -0.25 12.26
N ARG A 120 14.91 0.92 11.65
CA ARG A 120 13.63 1.66 11.64
C ARG A 120 13.21 2.22 10.29
N PHE A 121 14.11 2.24 9.31
CA PHE A 121 13.74 2.63 7.96
C PHE A 121 13.42 1.39 7.13
N ALA A 122 12.14 1.06 7.07
CA ALA A 122 11.63 0.07 6.11
C ALA A 122 11.09 0.83 4.91
N ALA A 123 11.75 0.69 3.76
CA ALA A 123 11.23 1.25 2.51
C ALA A 123 9.80 0.73 2.27
N PRO A 124 8.81 1.60 2.02
CA PRO A 124 7.45 1.23 1.65
C PRO A 124 7.43 0.38 0.38
N ASP A 125 6.41 -0.46 0.22
CA ASP A 125 6.22 -1.27 -0.99
C ASP A 125 6.12 -0.37 -2.25
N ALA A 126 6.50 -0.88 -3.42
CA ALA A 126 6.53 -0.12 -4.68
C ALA A 126 5.19 0.59 -5.00
N ASP A 127 4.06 -0.07 -4.70
CA ASP A 127 2.71 0.47 -4.93
C ASP A 127 2.23 1.41 -3.80
N ALA A 128 3.00 1.53 -2.72
CA ALA A 128 2.72 2.34 -1.54
C ALA A 128 3.81 3.38 -1.27
N GLN A 129 4.69 3.65 -2.25
CA GLN A 129 5.72 4.67 -2.12
C GLN A 129 5.09 6.05 -1.86
N PRO A 130 5.69 6.85 -0.95
CA PRO A 130 5.23 8.19 -0.69
C PRO A 130 5.46 9.06 -1.93
N ALA A 131 4.74 10.18 -2.02
CA ALA A 131 4.96 11.19 -3.06
C ALA A 131 6.37 11.78 -3.02
N GLY A 132 7.02 11.73 -1.84
CA GLY A 132 8.41 12.12 -1.63
C GLY A 132 8.87 11.82 -0.20
N TYR A 133 10.16 12.00 0.05
CA TYR A 133 10.75 11.89 1.39
C TYR A 133 11.17 13.26 1.90
N LEU A 134 10.67 13.66 3.07
CA LEU A 134 11.09 14.85 3.80
C LEU A 134 12.05 14.43 4.91
N LEU A 135 13.35 14.56 4.65
CA LEU A 135 14.41 14.21 5.60
C LEU A 135 14.83 15.48 6.35
N MET A 136 14.86 15.43 7.68
CA MET A 136 15.16 16.56 8.54
C MET A 136 16.12 16.14 9.64
N GLY A 137 17.17 16.92 9.87
CA GLY A 137 18.15 16.57 10.87
C GLY A 137 19.24 17.61 11.06
N ASP A 138 20.35 17.14 11.61
CA ASP A 138 21.61 17.86 11.78
C ASP A 138 22.78 16.95 11.39
N SER A 139 24.01 17.41 11.57
CA SER A 139 25.22 16.64 11.24
C SER A 139 25.25 15.25 11.87
N ALA A 140 24.69 15.05 13.07
CA ALA A 140 24.70 13.74 13.74
C ALA A 140 23.78 12.73 13.06
N SER A 141 22.81 13.22 12.29
CA SER A 141 21.84 12.39 11.57
C SER A 141 22.25 12.03 10.14
N ILE A 142 23.28 12.69 9.58
CA ILE A 142 23.74 12.48 8.20
C ILE A 142 24.03 11.01 7.88
N PRO A 143 24.67 10.19 8.74
CA PRO A 143 24.92 8.78 8.42
C PRO A 143 23.62 8.00 8.18
N GLY A 144 22.58 8.26 8.99
CA GLY A 144 21.26 7.64 8.81
C GLY A 144 20.55 8.14 7.56
N ILE A 145 20.62 9.44 7.31
CA ILE A 145 20.05 10.09 6.13
C ILE A 145 20.70 9.57 4.84
N ASN A 146 22.02 9.41 4.81
CA ASN A 146 22.76 8.83 3.67
C ASN A 146 22.37 7.37 3.43
N GLY A 147 22.15 6.60 4.50
CA GLY A 147 21.58 5.26 4.41
C GLY A 147 20.21 5.26 3.74
N ILE A 148 19.33 6.18 4.15
CA ILE A 148 17.98 6.33 3.59
C ILE A 148 18.05 6.73 2.12
N ILE A 149 18.77 7.80 1.77
CA ILE A 149 18.94 8.28 0.38
C ILE A 149 19.41 7.16 -0.53
N GLY A 150 20.28 6.29 -0.04
CA GLY A 150 20.79 5.14 -0.79
C GLY A 150 19.78 4.04 -1.12
N THR A 151 18.59 4.10 -0.54
CA THR A 151 17.52 3.11 -0.72
C THR A 151 16.25 3.67 -1.33
N VAL A 152 16.12 5.01 -1.37
CA VAL A 152 15.03 5.67 -2.08
C VAL A 152 15.23 5.47 -3.59
N ALA A 153 14.14 5.15 -4.29
CA ALA A 153 14.19 4.92 -5.72
C ALA A 153 14.48 6.24 -6.49
N PRO A 154 15.30 6.21 -7.56
CA PRO A 154 15.78 7.40 -8.27
C PRO A 154 14.69 8.40 -8.72
N GLU A 155 13.49 7.90 -8.97
CA GLU A 155 12.32 8.64 -9.44
C GLU A 155 11.58 9.41 -8.34
N ILE A 156 11.81 9.10 -7.06
CA ILE A 156 11.10 9.70 -5.92
C ILE A 156 11.86 10.96 -5.46
N PRO A 157 11.20 12.12 -5.34
CA PRO A 157 11.87 13.32 -4.83
C PRO A 157 12.23 13.19 -3.35
N ILE A 158 13.39 13.73 -2.97
CA ILE A 158 13.87 13.84 -1.59
C ILE A 158 14.13 15.31 -1.29
N GLU A 159 13.49 15.83 -0.24
CA GLU A 159 13.76 17.15 0.31
C GLU A 159 14.48 16.96 1.64
N LEU A 160 15.74 17.42 1.69
CA LEU A 160 16.61 17.27 2.84
C LEU A 160 16.85 18.64 3.48
N TYR A 161 16.41 18.81 4.73
CA TYR A 161 16.67 20.00 5.55
C TYR A 161 17.65 19.65 6.67
N LEU A 162 18.82 20.28 6.68
CA LEU A 162 19.86 20.08 7.69
C LEU A 162 20.13 21.36 8.46
N GLU A 163 20.06 21.28 9.79
CA GLU A 163 20.40 22.38 10.69
C GLU A 163 21.93 22.46 10.85
N GLN A 164 22.49 23.60 10.42
CA GLN A 164 23.91 23.90 10.49
C GLN A 164 24.27 24.42 11.89
N HIS A 165 25.16 23.70 12.57
CA HIS A 165 25.68 24.05 13.89
C HIS A 165 27.10 24.61 13.83
N ASN A 166 27.86 24.25 12.81
CA ASN A 166 29.24 24.68 12.54
C ASN A 166 29.41 24.94 11.03
N ASP A 167 30.30 25.86 10.66
CA ASP A 167 30.66 26.14 9.27
C ASP A 167 31.21 24.90 8.55
N ASP A 168 31.94 24.04 9.26
CA ASP A 168 32.51 22.80 8.75
C ASP A 168 31.45 21.71 8.46
N ASP A 169 30.19 21.88 8.90
CA ASP A 169 29.11 20.92 8.63
C ASP A 169 28.85 20.77 7.12
N LEU A 170 29.08 21.84 6.36
CA LEU A 170 28.92 21.88 4.90
C LEU A 170 29.90 20.96 4.15
N LEU A 171 30.98 20.54 4.81
CA LEU A 171 32.00 19.65 4.25
C LEU A 171 31.64 18.16 4.42
N ILE A 172 30.61 17.83 5.20
CA ILE A 172 30.21 16.44 5.43
C ILE A 172 29.55 15.89 4.14
N PRO A 173 30.05 14.76 3.59
CA PRO A 173 29.55 14.24 2.32
C PRO A 173 28.12 13.72 2.44
N LEU A 174 27.29 14.16 1.50
CA LEU A 174 25.94 13.65 1.30
C LEU A 174 25.90 12.68 0.12
N ARG A 175 25.11 11.61 0.25
CA ARG A 175 24.93 10.64 -0.83
C ARG A 175 24.19 11.27 -2.00
N GLU A 176 24.67 11.01 -3.22
CA GLU A 176 24.03 11.52 -4.43
C GLU A 176 22.70 10.82 -4.72
N HIS A 177 21.72 11.58 -5.19
CA HIS A 177 20.45 11.05 -5.68
C HIS A 177 19.86 12.01 -6.74
N PRO A 178 19.34 11.53 -7.89
CA PRO A 178 18.96 12.38 -9.02
C PRO A 178 17.90 13.45 -8.72
N ARG A 179 17.05 13.19 -7.72
CA ARG A 179 15.97 14.10 -7.29
C ARG A 179 16.12 14.60 -5.85
N LEU A 180 17.35 14.66 -5.34
CA LEU A 180 17.64 15.22 -4.02
C LEU A 180 17.77 16.74 -4.10
N ARG A 181 17.05 17.45 -3.22
CA ARG A 181 17.22 18.87 -2.94
C ARG A 181 17.68 19.03 -1.49
N VAL A 182 18.79 19.74 -1.30
CA VAL A 182 19.40 19.94 0.01
C VAL A 182 19.26 21.40 0.41
N HIS A 183 18.77 21.61 1.63
CA HIS A 183 18.58 22.90 2.27
C HIS A 183 19.37 22.93 3.57
N TRP A 184 20.44 23.72 3.61
CA TRP A 184 21.18 23.98 4.84
C TRP A 184 20.57 25.20 5.55
N VAL A 185 20.26 25.04 6.82
CA VAL A 185 19.56 26.04 7.64
C VAL A 185 20.47 26.48 8.78
N PRO A 186 20.97 27.74 8.78
CA PRO A 186 21.74 28.27 9.90
C PRO A 186 20.93 28.23 11.20
N ARG A 187 21.51 27.69 12.27
CA ARG A 187 20.84 27.62 13.56
C ARG A 187 20.83 28.97 14.27
N GLY A 188 19.66 29.60 14.38
CA GLY A 188 19.43 30.74 15.29
C GLY A 188 18.90 30.30 16.65
N ASP A 189 17.88 29.45 16.64
CA ASP A 189 17.21 28.88 17.80
C ASP A 189 16.67 27.47 17.48
N ALA A 190 15.97 26.83 18.43
CA ALA A 190 15.37 25.51 18.22
C ALA A 190 14.18 25.50 17.22
N SER A 191 13.71 26.66 16.77
CA SER A 191 12.61 26.77 15.80
C SER A 191 13.09 26.99 14.37
N SER A 192 14.37 27.32 14.18
CA SER A 192 14.98 27.72 12.91
C SER A 192 14.79 26.67 11.81
N LEU A 193 15.16 25.41 12.07
CA LEU A 193 14.93 24.31 11.11
C LEU A 193 13.44 24.10 10.82
N ALA A 194 12.59 24.23 11.85
CA ALA A 194 11.15 24.08 11.65
C ALA A 194 10.59 25.19 10.77
N ALA A 195 11.00 26.45 10.97
CA ALA A 195 10.56 27.62 10.21
C ALA A 195 11.03 27.61 8.74
N ALA A 196 12.18 26.98 8.45
CA ALA A 196 12.73 26.89 7.10
C ALA A 196 11.95 25.96 6.16
N ILE A 197 11.15 25.01 6.69
CA ILE A 197 10.37 24.09 5.85
C ILE A 197 9.36 24.87 5.00
N GLU A 198 9.41 24.66 3.69
CA GLU A 198 8.50 25.28 2.72
C GLU A 198 7.01 25.03 3.07
N ALA A 199 6.22 26.10 3.04
CA ALA A 199 4.77 26.05 3.20
C ALA A 199 4.09 25.63 1.88
N ARG A 200 4.08 24.32 1.60
CA ARG A 200 3.46 23.72 0.42
C ARG A 200 2.63 22.49 0.79
N ASP A 201 1.93 21.93 -0.19
CA ASP A 201 1.22 20.67 0.00
C ASP A 201 2.20 19.50 0.15
N TRP A 202 2.24 18.90 1.33
CA TRP A 202 3.05 17.74 1.68
C TRP A 202 2.25 16.42 1.68
N SER A 203 1.09 16.39 1.02
CA SER A 203 0.25 15.19 0.89
C SER A 203 1.05 13.95 0.46
N ASP A 204 0.92 12.87 1.22
CA ASP A 204 1.56 11.58 0.98
C ASP A 204 3.10 11.57 1.03
N TRP A 205 3.76 12.57 1.64
CA TRP A 205 5.21 12.55 1.89
C TRP A 205 5.62 11.80 3.17
N TYR A 206 6.68 11.01 3.15
CA TYR A 206 7.18 10.41 4.39
C TYR A 206 8.18 11.34 5.08
N ALA A 207 7.93 11.68 6.35
CA ALA A 207 8.81 12.55 7.14
C ALA A 207 9.75 11.73 8.04
N TRP A 208 11.06 11.99 7.93
CA TRP A 208 12.08 11.45 8.82
C TRP A 208 12.81 12.59 9.53
N ALA A 209 12.50 12.79 10.81
CA ALA A 209 13.04 13.87 11.64
C ALA A 209 13.95 13.31 12.75
N THR A 210 15.25 13.53 12.60
CA THR A 210 16.28 13.07 13.55
C THR A 210 17.27 14.14 14.05
N PRO A 211 16.87 15.40 14.33
CA PRO A 211 17.77 16.43 14.85
C PRO A 211 17.96 16.33 16.37
N GLU A 212 18.59 17.37 16.94
CA GLU A 212 18.60 17.71 18.36
C GLU A 212 17.19 17.76 19.00
N ALA A 213 17.10 17.42 20.29
CA ALA A 213 15.84 17.23 21.01
C ALA A 213 14.92 18.46 21.05
N ALA A 214 15.45 19.68 21.22
CA ALA A 214 14.63 20.89 21.21
C ALA A 214 14.12 21.20 19.79
N THR A 215 14.98 21.07 18.78
CA THR A 215 14.61 21.23 17.36
C THR A 215 13.51 20.24 16.94
N LEU A 216 13.60 18.98 17.39
CA LEU A 216 12.58 17.97 17.13
C LEU A 216 11.19 18.33 17.68
N LYS A 217 11.13 19.02 18.84
CA LYS A 217 9.87 19.45 19.44
C LYS A 217 9.17 20.49 18.56
N ALA A 218 9.93 21.46 18.03
CA ALA A 218 9.41 22.47 17.11
C ALA A 218 8.93 21.82 15.80
N LEU A 219 9.74 20.93 15.20
CA LEU A 219 9.39 20.20 13.97
C LEU A 219 8.10 19.40 14.12
N ARG A 220 7.95 18.60 15.18
CA ARG A 220 6.75 17.79 15.40
C ARG A 220 5.48 18.62 15.46
N THR A 221 5.57 19.80 16.08
CA THR A 221 4.44 20.73 16.21
C THR A 221 4.05 21.25 14.83
N ARG A 222 5.03 21.73 14.05
CA ARG A 222 4.78 22.25 12.69
C ARG A 222 4.23 21.19 11.74
N LEU A 223 4.88 20.03 11.65
CA LEU A 223 4.47 18.92 10.77
C LEU A 223 3.03 18.46 11.07
N ARG A 224 2.65 18.37 12.35
CA ARG A 224 1.32 17.91 12.77
C ARG A 224 0.26 18.99 12.63
N ASP A 225 0.52 20.19 13.17
CA ASP A 225 -0.52 21.19 13.40
C ASP A 225 -0.71 22.09 12.17
N GLU A 226 0.38 22.41 11.46
CA GLU A 226 0.35 23.23 10.24
C GLU A 226 0.16 22.38 8.98
N PHE A 227 1.02 21.38 8.75
CA PHE A 227 1.00 20.59 7.51
C PHE A 227 0.08 19.36 7.55
N GLY A 228 -0.32 18.90 8.74
CA GLY A 228 -1.29 17.81 8.91
C GLY A 228 -0.73 16.39 8.79
N PHE A 229 0.59 16.18 8.92
CA PHE A 229 1.21 14.86 8.84
C PHE A 229 0.62 13.88 9.89
N PRO A 230 0.19 12.67 9.49
CA PRO A 230 -0.23 11.62 10.41
C PRO A 230 0.97 11.07 11.17
N LYS A 231 0.74 10.66 12.43
CA LYS A 231 1.78 10.06 13.27
C LYS A 231 2.45 8.82 12.65
N SER A 232 1.75 8.09 11.79
CA SER A 232 2.30 6.90 11.11
C SER A 232 3.31 7.24 10.01
N GLU A 233 3.25 8.45 9.46
CA GLU A 233 4.11 8.91 8.35
C GLU A 233 5.21 9.87 8.84
N ILE A 234 5.39 9.96 10.17
CA ILE A 234 6.48 10.70 10.80
C ILE A 234 7.33 9.72 11.61
N HIS A 235 8.57 9.50 11.18
CA HIS A 235 9.61 9.05 12.08
C HIS A 235 10.21 10.25 12.81
N ALA A 236 10.15 10.26 14.14
CA ALA A 236 10.66 11.38 14.92
C ALA A 236 11.44 10.90 16.14
N GLN A 237 12.76 11.01 16.12
CA GLN A 237 13.63 10.58 17.21
C GLN A 237 14.82 11.53 17.38
N ALA A 238 15.03 12.03 18.59
CA ALA A 238 16.18 12.89 18.86
C ALA A 238 17.46 12.05 18.91
N TYR A 239 18.50 12.48 18.21
CA TYR A 239 19.80 11.79 18.21
C TYR A 239 20.68 12.21 19.39
N TRP A 240 20.53 13.45 19.84
CA TRP A 240 21.28 14.00 20.97
C TRP A 240 20.51 15.16 21.63
N THR A 241 21.02 15.65 22.75
CA THR A 241 20.49 16.81 23.47
C THR A 241 21.65 17.74 23.80
N ALA A 242 21.51 19.02 23.45
CA ALA A 242 22.56 20.00 23.69
C ALA A 242 22.86 20.13 25.20
N GLY A 243 24.14 20.12 25.56
CA GLY A 243 24.60 20.30 26.95
C GLY A 243 24.31 19.13 27.90
N ARG A 244 23.91 17.95 27.41
CA ARG A 244 23.65 16.77 28.27
C ARG A 244 24.36 15.52 27.76
N ALA A 245 25.02 14.79 28.68
CA ALA A 245 25.43 13.42 28.45
C ALA A 245 24.16 12.54 28.42
N MET A 246 23.72 12.15 27.23
CA MET A 246 22.62 11.19 27.06
C MET A 246 23.07 9.81 27.53
N GLY A 247 22.17 9.05 28.18
CA GLY A 247 22.37 7.63 28.49
C GLY A 247 22.10 7.21 29.93
N THR A 248 21.81 5.92 30.15
CA THR A 248 21.92 5.29 31.47
C THR A 248 23.39 5.14 31.86
N GLN A 249 23.70 5.30 33.14
CA GLN A 249 25.03 5.06 33.70
C GLN A 249 25.11 3.65 34.29
N ARG A 250 26.30 3.04 34.29
CA ARG A 250 26.56 1.79 35.04
C ARG A 250 27.90 1.91 35.80
N GLY A 251 27.88 1.77 37.13
CA GLY A 251 29.01 1.94 38.08
C GLY A 251 28.54 1.81 39.55
N PRO A 252 29.43 1.85 40.58
CA PRO A 252 29.01 1.86 41.99
C PRO A 252 28.18 3.12 42.31
N GLU A 253 26.98 2.94 42.86
CA GLU A 253 26.05 4.02 43.16
C GLU A 253 26.63 4.99 44.20
N THR A 254 26.91 6.22 43.78
CA THR A 254 26.85 7.36 44.68
C THR A 254 25.41 7.89 44.64
N PRO A 255 24.74 8.17 45.77
CA PRO A 255 23.35 8.63 45.74
C PRO A 255 23.26 9.92 44.91
N ALA A 256 22.49 9.86 43.84
CA ALA A 256 22.24 11.00 42.97
C ALA A 256 21.57 12.11 43.78
N ALA A 257 22.19 13.29 43.83
CA ALA A 257 21.52 14.49 44.30
C ALA A 257 20.26 14.72 43.44
N GLU A 258 19.16 15.04 44.11
CA GLU A 258 17.89 15.43 43.49
C GLU A 258 18.13 16.46 42.38
N GLN A 259 17.84 16.07 41.14
CA GLN A 259 17.82 17.00 40.02
C GLN A 259 16.55 17.86 40.09
N PRO A 260 16.64 19.19 40.00
CA PRO A 260 15.47 20.02 39.88
C PRO A 260 14.75 19.73 38.56
N ALA A 261 13.42 19.63 38.64
CA ALA A 261 12.54 19.49 37.49
C ALA A 261 12.87 20.57 36.44
N PRO A 262 12.81 20.24 35.13
CA PRO A 262 13.06 21.24 34.10
C PRO A 262 12.05 22.39 34.26
N ALA A 263 12.55 23.60 34.48
CA ALA A 263 11.73 24.80 34.52
C ALA A 263 10.88 24.88 33.25
N ALA A 264 9.58 25.14 33.44
CA ALA A 264 8.67 25.42 32.34
C ALA A 264 9.20 26.61 31.54
N ALA A 265 9.57 26.38 30.28
CA ALA A 265 9.86 27.46 29.35
C ALA A 265 8.57 28.25 29.05
N PRO A 266 8.65 29.57 28.88
CA PRO A 266 7.49 30.43 28.72
C PRO A 266 6.67 30.04 27.48
N GLU A 267 5.35 30.15 27.60
CA GLU A 267 4.41 30.08 26.48
C GLU A 267 4.86 31.07 25.40
N ALA A 268 5.35 30.53 24.28
CA ALA A 268 5.70 31.33 23.12
C ALA A 268 4.41 31.91 22.52
N ALA A 269 4.45 33.21 22.26
CA ALA A 269 3.36 33.99 21.69
C ALA A 269 2.78 33.35 20.42
N THR A 270 1.45 33.40 20.32
CA THR A 270 0.67 33.00 19.16
C THR A 270 1.16 33.76 17.92
N PRO A 271 1.61 33.09 16.84
CA PRO A 271 1.89 33.80 15.61
C PRO A 271 0.57 34.29 15.02
N THR A 272 0.56 35.56 14.66
CA THR A 272 -0.45 36.23 13.85
C THR A 272 -0.79 35.38 12.62
N ALA A 273 -2.09 35.25 12.32
CA ALA A 273 -2.61 34.42 11.24
C ALA A 273 -1.99 34.78 9.87
N ALA A 274 -0.95 34.04 9.49
CA ALA A 274 -0.55 33.91 8.10
C ALA A 274 -1.60 33.07 7.36
N ALA A 275 -1.75 33.31 6.06
CA ALA A 275 -2.69 32.63 5.18
C ALA A 275 -2.71 31.11 5.44
N ALA A 276 -3.91 30.52 5.48
CA ALA A 276 -4.08 29.10 5.82
C ALA A 276 -3.21 28.21 4.91
N THR A 277 -2.12 27.69 5.46
CA THR A 277 -1.26 26.73 4.78
C THR A 277 -2.10 25.49 4.41
N PRO A 278 -2.05 25.00 3.16
CA PRO A 278 -2.85 23.84 2.77
C PRO A 278 -2.44 22.62 3.60
N ARG A 279 -3.37 22.10 4.40
CA ARG A 279 -3.19 20.82 5.12
C ARG A 279 -3.23 19.67 4.11
N GLY A 280 -2.20 18.84 4.10
CA GLY A 280 -2.10 17.71 3.19
C GLY A 280 -3.18 16.64 3.44
N ARG A 281 -3.59 15.95 2.37
CA ARG A 281 -4.44 14.75 2.41
C ARG A 281 -3.57 13.50 2.35
N TRP A 282 -3.78 12.61 3.32
CA TRP A 282 -2.94 11.42 3.49
C TRP A 282 -3.70 10.14 3.14
N ARG A 283 -3.11 9.30 2.29
CA ARG A 283 -3.53 7.92 2.02
C ARG A 283 -3.48 7.05 3.28
N ALA A 284 -2.57 7.35 4.22
CA ALA A 284 -2.48 6.66 5.50
C ALA A 284 -3.75 6.83 6.37
N GLN A 285 -4.41 7.98 6.26
CA GLN A 285 -5.63 8.30 7.01
C GLN A 285 -6.90 7.81 6.30
N ALA A 286 -6.79 7.28 5.09
CA ALA A 286 -7.92 6.97 4.22
C ALA A 286 -8.92 5.98 4.87
N ALA A 287 -8.42 4.91 5.50
CA ALA A 287 -9.28 3.98 6.24
C ALA A 287 -10.07 4.67 7.37
N GLY A 288 -9.41 5.58 8.10
CA GLY A 288 -10.02 6.33 9.20
C GLY A 288 -11.07 7.35 8.75
N ARG A 289 -10.97 7.87 7.51
CA ARG A 289 -11.99 8.71 6.87
C ARG A 289 -13.20 7.87 6.46
N LEU A 290 -12.96 6.72 5.82
CA LEU A 290 -14.03 5.82 5.37
C LEU A 290 -14.87 5.27 6.53
N LEU A 291 -14.20 4.86 7.61
CA LEU A 291 -14.84 4.30 8.81
C LEU A 291 -15.33 5.38 9.78
N GLY A 292 -15.13 6.67 9.49
CA GLY A 292 -15.56 7.80 10.31
C GLY A 292 -17.01 7.68 10.79
N PRO A 293 -17.99 7.43 9.90
CA PRO A 293 -19.40 7.25 10.26
C PRO A 293 -19.68 6.04 11.17
N LEU A 294 -18.81 5.03 11.18
CA LEU A 294 -18.98 3.79 11.94
C LEU A 294 -18.30 3.80 13.30
N ARG A 295 -17.52 4.84 13.64
CA ARG A 295 -16.74 4.88 14.90
C ARG A 295 -17.62 4.67 16.14
N VAL A 296 -18.75 5.36 16.22
CA VAL A 296 -19.66 5.26 17.37
C VAL A 296 -20.29 3.87 17.45
N PRO A 297 -20.89 3.31 16.38
CA PRO A 297 -21.36 1.93 16.38
C PRO A 297 -20.33 0.89 16.82
N LEU A 298 -19.09 1.00 16.34
CA LEU A 298 -18.01 0.07 16.67
C LEU A 298 -17.59 0.14 18.14
N ILE A 299 -17.61 1.34 18.74
CA ILE A 299 -17.35 1.52 20.18
C ILE A 299 -18.50 0.90 20.98
N ILE A 300 -19.75 1.18 20.61
CA ILE A 300 -20.94 0.62 21.27
C ILE A 300 -20.92 -0.91 21.20
N SER A 301 -20.59 -1.49 20.05
CA SER A 301 -20.50 -2.95 19.93
C SER A 301 -19.43 -3.55 20.82
N GLY A 302 -18.29 -2.89 20.97
CA GLY A 302 -17.24 -3.34 21.89
C GLY A 302 -17.73 -3.37 23.34
N VAL A 303 -18.36 -2.28 23.79
CA VAL A 303 -18.90 -2.18 25.16
C VAL A 303 -20.01 -3.20 25.40
N LEU A 304 -20.99 -3.30 24.49
CA LEU A 304 -22.08 -4.26 24.58
C LEU A 304 -21.56 -5.69 24.56
N GLN A 305 -20.61 -6.02 23.69
CA GLN A 305 -20.02 -7.35 23.64
C GLN A 305 -19.30 -7.70 24.95
N ALA A 306 -18.58 -6.76 25.57
CA ALA A 306 -17.97 -6.99 26.87
C ALA A 306 -19.02 -7.37 27.92
N LEU A 307 -20.13 -6.63 28.00
CA LEU A 307 -21.23 -6.91 28.93
C LEU A 307 -21.92 -8.26 28.63
N ILE A 308 -22.22 -8.53 27.35
CA ILE A 308 -22.81 -9.80 26.91
C ILE A 308 -21.90 -10.97 27.27
N THR A 309 -20.59 -10.81 27.08
CA THR A 309 -19.61 -11.84 27.43
C THR A 309 -19.62 -12.14 28.93
N LEU A 310 -19.66 -11.11 29.78
CA LEU A 310 -19.78 -11.30 31.24
C LEU A 310 -21.10 -11.98 31.62
N LEU A 311 -22.20 -11.59 30.98
CA LEU A 311 -23.51 -12.17 31.19
C LEU A 311 -23.57 -13.65 30.76
N GLN A 312 -22.93 -14.02 29.65
CA GLN A 312 -22.81 -15.40 29.18
C GLN A 312 -21.91 -16.25 30.08
N LEU A 313 -21.00 -15.65 30.86
CA LEU A 313 -20.19 -16.35 31.85
C LEU A 313 -20.91 -16.56 33.18
N ALA A 314 -21.88 -15.70 33.54
CA ALA A 314 -22.60 -15.78 34.80
C ALA A 314 -23.29 -17.14 35.07
N PRO A 315 -23.95 -17.81 34.09
CA PRO A 315 -24.54 -19.13 34.28
C PRO A 315 -23.54 -20.19 34.76
N PHE A 316 -22.28 -20.12 34.34
CA PHE A 316 -21.25 -21.06 34.81
C PHE A 316 -20.87 -20.83 36.27
N VAL A 317 -20.87 -19.58 36.72
CA VAL A 317 -20.68 -19.23 38.15
C VAL A 317 -21.87 -19.71 38.96
N LEU A 318 -23.10 -19.49 38.47
CA LEU A 318 -24.31 -19.97 39.13
C LEU A 318 -24.40 -21.49 39.17
N LEU A 319 -23.89 -22.19 38.15
CA LEU A 319 -23.83 -23.65 38.13
C LEU A 319 -22.91 -24.20 39.23
N VAL A 320 -21.78 -23.52 39.50
CA VAL A 320 -20.91 -23.86 40.63
C VAL A 320 -21.65 -23.65 41.95
N GLU A 321 -22.32 -22.52 42.13
CA GLU A 321 -23.03 -22.22 43.36
C GLU A 321 -24.22 -23.18 43.58
N LEU A 322 -24.90 -23.56 42.50
CA LEU A 322 -25.93 -24.60 42.53
C LEU A 322 -25.35 -25.93 43.01
N ALA A 323 -24.19 -26.34 42.50
CA ALA A 323 -23.53 -27.57 42.95
C ALA A 323 -23.11 -27.49 44.42
N ARG A 324 -22.63 -26.32 44.88
CA ARG A 324 -22.30 -26.07 46.30
C ARG A 324 -23.51 -26.23 47.20
N LEU A 325 -24.63 -25.62 46.85
CA LEU A 325 -25.86 -25.69 47.63
C LEU A 325 -26.48 -27.09 47.63
N LEU A 326 -26.36 -27.81 46.52
CA LEU A 326 -26.80 -29.20 46.43
C LEU A 326 -25.98 -30.10 47.38
N VAL A 327 -24.65 -29.94 47.41
CA VAL A 327 -23.78 -30.68 48.34
C VAL A 327 -24.02 -30.28 49.80
N ALA A 328 -24.37 -29.02 50.06
CA ALA A 328 -24.71 -28.53 51.40
C ALA A 328 -26.12 -28.93 51.88
N GLY A 329 -26.92 -29.62 51.05
CA GLY A 329 -28.28 -30.04 51.40
C GLY A 329 -29.28 -28.90 51.52
N ALA A 330 -29.13 -27.84 50.71
CA ALA A 330 -30.03 -26.69 50.72
C ALA A 330 -31.46 -27.01 50.21
N ASP A 331 -32.42 -26.18 50.61
CA ASP A 331 -33.83 -26.33 50.23
C ASP A 331 -34.05 -26.30 48.70
N GLU A 332 -34.98 -27.14 48.24
CA GLU A 332 -35.33 -27.29 46.82
C GLU A 332 -35.71 -25.96 46.15
N SER A 333 -36.41 -25.08 46.88
CA SER A 333 -36.82 -23.76 46.38
C SER A 333 -35.63 -22.86 46.02
N ARG A 334 -34.52 -22.92 46.78
CA ARG A 334 -33.30 -22.14 46.51
C ARG A 334 -32.56 -22.70 45.29
N LEU A 335 -32.55 -24.03 45.12
CA LEU A 335 -31.97 -24.69 43.96
C LEU A 335 -32.71 -24.31 42.67
N TRP A 336 -34.04 -24.36 42.67
CA TRP A 336 -34.85 -23.94 41.52
C TRP A 336 -34.68 -22.46 41.20
N THR A 337 -34.62 -21.59 42.21
CA THR A 337 -34.41 -20.15 42.00
C THR A 337 -33.10 -19.89 41.26
N LEU A 338 -32.01 -20.55 41.67
CA LEU A 338 -30.71 -20.42 41.01
C LEU A 338 -30.67 -21.04 39.61
N ALA A 339 -31.30 -22.20 39.43
CA ALA A 339 -31.38 -22.85 38.11
C ALA A 339 -32.14 -21.96 37.11
N ILE A 340 -33.29 -21.40 37.52
CA ILE A 340 -34.07 -20.46 36.70
C ILE A 340 -33.27 -19.19 36.41
N ALA A 341 -32.54 -18.65 37.41
CA ALA A 341 -31.68 -17.49 37.21
C ALA A 341 -30.57 -17.79 36.18
N ALA A 342 -29.91 -18.94 36.26
CA ALA A 342 -28.86 -19.34 35.31
C ALA A 342 -29.39 -19.49 33.88
N VAL A 343 -30.54 -20.15 33.70
CA VAL A 343 -31.20 -20.28 32.38
C VAL A 343 -31.65 -18.92 31.86
N SER A 344 -32.18 -18.04 32.73
CA SER A 344 -32.62 -16.71 32.35
C SER A 344 -31.45 -15.83 31.89
N LEU A 345 -30.31 -15.86 32.60
CA LEU A 345 -29.11 -15.11 32.22
C LEU A 345 -28.49 -15.68 30.93
N LEU A 346 -28.49 -17.00 30.75
CA LEU A 346 -28.04 -17.63 29.51
C LEU A 346 -28.93 -17.22 28.33
N GLY A 347 -30.25 -17.26 28.50
CA GLY A 347 -31.22 -16.82 27.51
C GLY A 347 -31.06 -15.34 27.17
N LEU A 348 -30.96 -14.47 28.18
CA LEU A 348 -30.74 -13.03 28.00
C LEU A 348 -29.42 -12.74 27.29
N GLY A 349 -28.31 -13.39 27.69
CA GLY A 349 -27.01 -13.23 27.04
C GLY A 349 -27.01 -13.71 25.58
N THR A 350 -27.74 -14.78 25.28
CA THR A 350 -27.92 -15.26 23.90
C THR A 350 -28.77 -14.30 23.07
N LEU A 351 -29.88 -13.80 23.63
CA LEU A 351 -30.76 -12.83 22.97
C LEU A 351 -30.06 -11.49 22.71
N LEU A 352 -29.32 -10.97 23.68
CA LEU A 352 -28.54 -9.74 23.51
C LEU A 352 -27.41 -9.94 22.49
N GLY A 353 -26.74 -11.10 22.49
CA GLY A 353 -25.74 -11.45 21.49
C GLY A 353 -26.32 -11.52 20.07
N ALA A 354 -27.47 -12.16 19.91
CA ALA A 354 -28.19 -12.21 18.63
C ALA A 354 -28.67 -10.82 18.19
N GLY A 355 -29.19 -10.02 19.13
CA GLY A 355 -29.62 -8.64 18.88
C GLY A 355 -28.47 -7.72 18.45
N LEU A 356 -27.31 -7.80 19.13
CA LEU A 356 -26.10 -7.07 18.75
C LEU A 356 -25.62 -7.48 17.36
N THR A 357 -25.57 -8.79 17.09
CA THR A 357 -25.15 -9.33 15.79
C THR A 357 -26.09 -8.84 14.67
N LEU A 358 -27.40 -8.91 14.87
CA LEU A 358 -28.38 -8.43 13.90
C LEU A 358 -28.25 -6.92 13.67
N TRP A 359 -28.13 -6.13 14.74
CA TRP A 359 -27.95 -4.69 14.65
C TRP A 359 -26.68 -4.30 13.87
N LEU A 360 -25.57 -4.98 14.11
CA LEU A 360 -24.33 -4.78 13.36
C LEU A 360 -24.47 -5.17 11.89
N HIS A 361 -25.12 -6.28 11.56
CA HIS A 361 -25.37 -6.68 10.17
C HIS A 361 -26.24 -5.67 9.43
N VAL A 362 -27.23 -5.06 10.09
CA VAL A 362 -28.08 -4.02 9.49
C VAL A 362 -27.27 -2.74 9.23
N ILE A 363 -26.40 -2.35 10.16
CA ILE A 363 -25.50 -1.19 9.98
C ILE A 363 -24.54 -1.44 8.82
N ASP A 364 -23.91 -2.62 8.80
CA ASP A 364 -22.98 -3.01 7.76
C ASP A 364 -23.67 -3.07 6.39
N ALA A 365 -24.85 -3.67 6.28
CA ALA A 365 -25.59 -3.74 5.02
C ALA A 365 -25.92 -2.35 4.45
N ARG A 366 -26.34 -1.40 5.31
CA ARG A 366 -26.58 0.00 4.91
C ARG A 366 -25.30 0.69 4.45
N PHE A 367 -24.22 0.50 5.20
CA PHE A 367 -22.92 1.07 4.89
C PHE A 367 -22.33 0.49 3.59
N ALA A 368 -22.36 -0.82 3.43
CA ALA A 368 -21.90 -1.53 2.24
C ALA A 368 -22.72 -1.14 0.99
N SER A 369 -24.04 -0.97 1.12
CA SER A 369 -24.89 -0.46 0.04
C SER A 369 -24.47 0.96 -0.38
N ALA A 370 -24.36 1.89 0.57
CA ALA A 370 -23.92 3.26 0.29
C ALA A 370 -22.50 3.30 -0.31
N LEU A 371 -21.59 2.46 0.19
CA LEU A 371 -20.23 2.35 -0.31
C LEU A 371 -20.20 1.81 -1.74
N ARG A 372 -20.95 0.74 -2.05
CA ARG A 372 -21.06 0.20 -3.41
C ARG A 372 -21.64 1.22 -4.37
N THR A 373 -22.67 1.98 -3.99
CA THR A 373 -23.20 3.07 -4.82
C THR A 373 -22.13 4.12 -5.10
N ARG A 374 -21.40 4.57 -4.06
CA ARG A 374 -20.29 5.53 -4.23
C ARG A 374 -19.19 4.99 -5.14
N LEU A 375 -18.81 3.72 -4.98
CA LEU A 375 -17.80 3.07 -5.82
C LEU A 375 -18.27 2.96 -7.27
N LEU A 376 -19.50 2.54 -7.52
CA LEU A 376 -20.04 2.45 -8.88
C LEU A 376 -20.13 3.84 -9.53
N SER A 377 -20.62 4.85 -8.81
CA SER A 377 -20.63 6.24 -9.29
C SER A 377 -19.22 6.76 -9.54
N LYS A 378 -18.25 6.40 -8.71
CA LYS A 378 -16.84 6.77 -8.89
C LYS A 378 -16.26 6.12 -10.14
N LEU A 379 -16.42 4.81 -10.29
CA LEU A 379 -15.93 4.05 -11.45
C LEU A 379 -16.52 4.58 -12.77
N ALA A 380 -17.76 5.09 -12.76
CA ALA A 380 -18.37 5.71 -13.93
C ALA A 380 -17.78 7.08 -14.33
N ARG A 381 -17.00 7.73 -13.45
CA ARG A 381 -16.43 9.08 -13.66
C ARG A 381 -14.91 9.11 -13.70
N LEU A 382 -14.27 7.99 -13.38
CA LEU A 382 -12.83 7.85 -13.49
C LEU A 382 -12.42 7.86 -14.97
N PRO A 383 -11.25 8.45 -15.30
CA PRO A 383 -10.73 8.40 -16.66
C PRO A 383 -10.62 6.95 -17.15
N LEU A 384 -10.97 6.68 -18.42
CA LEU A 384 -10.88 5.32 -19.00
C LEU A 384 -9.45 4.77 -18.92
N GLY A 385 -8.44 5.64 -18.96
CA GLY A 385 -7.05 5.30 -18.75
C GLY A 385 -6.71 4.67 -17.39
N TRP A 386 -7.49 4.97 -16.35
CA TRP A 386 -7.35 4.36 -15.03
C TRP A 386 -7.66 2.85 -15.06
N PHE A 387 -8.60 2.44 -15.92
CA PHE A 387 -8.95 1.04 -16.15
C PHE A 387 -7.93 0.34 -17.01
N THR A 388 -7.44 0.95 -18.09
CA THR A 388 -6.42 0.31 -18.94
C THR A 388 -5.11 0.08 -18.20
N ALA A 389 -4.78 0.91 -17.20
CA ALA A 389 -3.62 0.72 -16.35
C ALA A 389 -3.79 -0.38 -15.28
N ARG A 390 -5.01 -0.90 -15.07
CA ARG A 390 -5.33 -1.87 -14.01
C ARG A 390 -5.94 -3.14 -14.60
N GLY A 391 -5.40 -4.29 -14.22
CA GLY A 391 -5.99 -5.57 -14.58
C GLY A 391 -7.38 -5.79 -13.96
N SER A 392 -8.21 -6.62 -14.59
CA SER A 392 -9.53 -7.02 -14.11
C SER A 392 -9.51 -7.57 -12.67
N GLY A 393 -8.42 -8.22 -12.27
CA GLY A 393 -8.18 -8.69 -10.91
C GLY A 393 -8.14 -7.57 -9.88
N SER A 394 -7.52 -6.42 -10.19
CA SER A 394 -7.48 -5.26 -9.28
C SER A 394 -8.87 -4.65 -9.08
N ILE A 395 -9.71 -4.66 -10.11
CA ILE A 395 -11.07 -4.14 -10.02
C ILE A 395 -11.94 -5.10 -9.20
N LYS A 396 -11.82 -6.41 -9.42
CA LYS A 396 -12.48 -7.43 -8.60
C LYS A 396 -12.09 -7.29 -7.12
N GLN A 397 -10.80 -7.09 -6.83
CA GLN A 397 -10.31 -6.90 -5.48
C GLN A 397 -11.02 -5.73 -4.79
N LEU A 398 -11.15 -4.57 -5.46
CA LEU A 398 -11.83 -3.39 -4.90
C LEU A 398 -13.34 -3.60 -4.73
N VAL A 399 -14.01 -4.15 -5.73
CA VAL A 399 -15.49 -4.21 -5.73
C VAL A 399 -16.03 -5.39 -4.91
N ALA A 400 -15.32 -6.51 -4.87
CA ALA A 400 -15.77 -7.74 -4.21
C ALA A 400 -14.96 -8.01 -2.93
N ASP A 401 -13.67 -8.33 -3.06
CA ASP A 401 -12.88 -8.93 -1.98
C ASP A 401 -12.63 -7.94 -0.81
N ASP A 402 -12.39 -6.67 -1.12
CA ASP A 402 -12.22 -5.61 -0.13
C ASP A 402 -13.54 -5.28 0.59
N THR A 403 -14.68 -5.35 -0.11
CA THR A 403 -15.99 -5.16 0.54
C THR A 403 -16.34 -6.29 1.49
N LEU A 404 -15.94 -7.54 1.17
CA LEU A 404 -16.12 -8.69 2.06
C LEU A 404 -15.19 -8.61 3.28
N SER A 405 -13.95 -8.16 3.09
CA SER A 405 -13.01 -7.91 4.20
C SER A 405 -13.54 -6.82 5.15
N LEU A 406 -14.20 -5.80 4.60
CA LEU A 406 -14.81 -4.71 5.36
C LEU A 406 -16.03 -5.19 6.18
N HIS A 407 -16.86 -6.07 5.60
CA HIS A 407 -17.98 -6.70 6.30
C HIS A 407 -17.53 -7.40 7.59
N TYR A 408 -16.45 -8.18 7.55
CA TYR A 408 -15.92 -8.84 8.75
C TYR A 408 -15.44 -7.81 9.78
N LEU A 409 -14.73 -6.76 9.37
CA LEU A 409 -14.26 -5.70 10.28
C LEU A 409 -15.43 -5.02 11.01
N VAL A 410 -16.48 -4.65 10.28
CA VAL A 410 -17.61 -3.88 10.82
C VAL A 410 -18.47 -4.76 11.73
N THR A 411 -18.63 -6.03 11.37
CA THR A 411 -19.67 -6.88 11.96
C THR A 411 -19.15 -7.85 13.03
N HIS A 412 -17.95 -8.40 12.85
CA HIS A 412 -17.45 -9.51 13.66
C HIS A 412 -16.14 -9.19 14.39
N ALA A 413 -15.22 -8.48 13.74
CA ALA A 413 -13.85 -8.37 14.24
C ALA A 413 -13.74 -7.67 15.61
N ILE A 414 -14.53 -6.60 15.83
CA ILE A 414 -14.54 -5.90 17.13
C ILE A 414 -15.21 -6.75 18.23
N PRO A 415 -16.43 -7.29 18.04
CA PRO A 415 -17.01 -8.22 19.01
C PRO A 415 -16.10 -9.41 19.33
N ASP A 416 -15.57 -10.08 18.31
CA ASP A 416 -14.70 -11.25 18.48
C ASP A 416 -13.44 -10.90 19.29
N ALA A 417 -12.79 -9.78 18.97
CA ALA A 417 -11.59 -9.32 19.67
C ALA A 417 -11.89 -8.98 21.14
N VAL A 418 -13.00 -8.29 21.42
CA VAL A 418 -13.39 -7.94 22.80
C VAL A 418 -13.76 -9.18 23.58
N ALA A 419 -14.56 -10.09 23.02
CA ALA A 419 -14.94 -11.34 23.67
C ALA A 419 -13.71 -12.21 23.96
N ALA A 420 -12.76 -12.28 23.02
CA ALA A 420 -11.51 -13.01 23.17
C ALA A 420 -10.59 -12.45 24.26
N VAL A 421 -10.74 -11.19 24.68
CA VAL A 421 -9.96 -10.59 25.77
C VAL A 421 -10.74 -10.60 27.10
N VAL A 422 -12.00 -10.18 27.07
CA VAL A 422 -12.84 -10.07 28.28
C VAL A 422 -13.12 -11.45 28.88
N ALA A 423 -13.43 -12.47 28.06
CA ALA A 423 -13.79 -13.78 28.58
C ALA A 423 -12.64 -14.47 29.35
N PRO A 424 -11.39 -14.52 28.84
CA PRO A 424 -10.27 -15.05 29.61
C PRO A 424 -9.96 -14.23 30.86
N VAL A 425 -9.95 -12.90 30.76
CA VAL A 425 -9.61 -12.03 31.91
C VAL A 425 -10.63 -12.20 33.04
N ALA A 426 -11.93 -12.19 32.72
CA ALA A 426 -12.99 -12.38 33.70
C ALA A 426 -12.92 -13.75 34.39
N VAL A 427 -12.70 -14.82 33.60
CA VAL A 427 -12.52 -16.17 34.16
C VAL A 427 -11.27 -16.26 35.01
N LEU A 428 -10.15 -15.69 34.56
CA LEU A 428 -8.90 -15.71 35.32
C LEU A 428 -9.07 -15.03 36.67
N VAL A 429 -9.63 -13.81 36.69
CA VAL A 429 -9.93 -13.08 37.93
C VAL A 429 -10.81 -13.92 38.85
N TYR A 430 -11.89 -14.51 38.32
CA TYR A 430 -12.78 -15.37 39.10
C TYR A 430 -12.04 -16.57 39.71
N LEU A 431 -11.23 -17.29 38.93
CA LEU A 431 -10.47 -18.45 39.41
C LEU A 431 -9.43 -18.07 40.48
N PHE A 432 -8.77 -16.90 40.35
CA PHE A 432 -7.85 -16.40 41.37
C PHE A 432 -8.56 -16.06 42.70
N VAL A 433 -9.80 -15.56 42.64
CA VAL A 433 -10.61 -15.33 43.85
C VAL A 433 -11.01 -16.64 44.51
N VAL A 434 -11.31 -17.69 43.72
CA VAL A 434 -11.69 -19.01 44.27
C VAL A 434 -10.50 -19.71 44.94
N ASP A 435 -9.39 -19.89 44.21
CA ASP A 435 -8.14 -20.42 44.79
C ASP A 435 -6.93 -19.94 43.99
N TRP A 436 -6.15 -19.05 44.59
CA TRP A 436 -4.97 -18.47 43.93
C TRP A 436 -3.88 -19.49 43.60
N ARG A 437 -3.80 -20.63 44.30
CA ARG A 437 -2.74 -21.65 44.10
C ARG A 437 -3.00 -22.45 42.84
N VAL A 438 -4.22 -22.94 42.66
CA VAL A 438 -4.62 -23.65 41.43
C VAL A 438 -4.63 -22.68 40.25
N ALA A 439 -5.15 -21.46 40.44
CA ALA A 439 -5.16 -20.43 39.41
C ALA A 439 -3.75 -20.07 38.91
N LEU A 440 -2.76 -19.96 39.81
CA LEU A 440 -1.38 -19.70 39.45
C LEU A 440 -0.79 -20.79 38.55
N VAL A 441 -1.13 -22.07 38.80
CA VAL A 441 -0.68 -23.19 37.95
C VAL A 441 -1.33 -23.11 36.56
N LEU A 442 -2.62 -22.77 36.47
CA LEU A 442 -3.29 -22.59 35.17
C LEU A 442 -2.81 -21.37 34.40
N PHE A 443 -2.20 -20.40 35.08
CA PHE A 443 -1.57 -19.25 34.43
C PHE A 443 -0.28 -19.61 33.70
N VAL A 444 0.40 -20.70 34.07
CA VAL A 444 1.67 -21.13 33.45
C VAL A 444 1.51 -21.43 31.95
N PRO A 445 0.57 -22.28 31.49
CA PRO A 445 0.32 -22.48 30.05
C PRO A 445 0.03 -21.19 29.27
N VAL A 446 -0.68 -20.25 29.90
CA VAL A 446 -1.04 -18.96 29.30
C VAL A 446 0.22 -18.12 29.08
N LEU A 447 1.07 -18.04 30.11
CA LEU A 447 2.35 -17.32 30.01
C LEU A 447 3.26 -17.94 28.95
N ILE A 448 3.34 -19.28 28.90
CA ILE A 448 4.10 -20.00 27.86
C ILE A 448 3.58 -19.60 26.47
N TYR A 449 2.27 -19.62 26.26
CA TYR A 449 1.70 -19.22 24.97
C TYR A 449 2.02 -17.77 24.61
N LEU A 450 1.83 -16.83 25.54
CA LEU A 450 2.09 -15.40 25.30
C LEU A 450 3.56 -15.14 24.96
N VAL A 451 4.48 -15.76 25.71
CA VAL A 451 5.93 -15.65 25.45
C VAL A 451 6.29 -16.25 24.10
N LEU A 452 5.82 -17.46 23.79
CA LEU A 452 6.12 -18.12 22.51
C LEU A 452 5.51 -17.35 21.32
N MET A 453 4.29 -16.84 21.46
CA MET A 453 3.66 -15.99 20.44
C MET A 453 4.45 -14.70 20.24
N SER A 454 4.86 -14.03 21.33
CA SER A 454 5.68 -12.82 21.26
C SER A 454 7.01 -13.08 20.56
N VAL A 455 7.71 -14.16 20.93
CA VAL A 455 8.97 -14.58 20.31
C VAL A 455 8.77 -14.91 18.83
N MET A 456 7.66 -15.56 18.47
CA MET A 456 7.38 -15.90 17.07
C MET A 456 7.05 -14.66 16.24
N MET A 457 6.32 -13.69 16.81
CA MET A 457 6.03 -12.41 16.18
C MET A 457 7.29 -11.58 15.96
N THR A 458 8.18 -11.51 16.96
CA THR A 458 9.45 -10.79 16.84
C THR A 458 10.42 -11.47 15.89
N GLN A 459 10.59 -12.80 15.99
CA GLN A 459 11.45 -13.58 15.09
C GLN A 459 10.93 -13.58 13.64
N SER A 460 9.63 -13.43 13.44
CA SER A 460 9.06 -13.32 12.09
C SER A 460 9.43 -12.00 11.41
N GLY A 461 9.59 -10.91 12.15
CA GLY A 461 10.08 -9.63 11.65
C GLY A 461 9.49 -9.22 10.28
N PRO A 462 10.32 -8.92 9.26
CA PRO A 462 9.84 -8.53 7.94
C PRO A 462 9.28 -9.70 7.12
N LYS A 463 9.41 -10.96 7.55
CA LYS A 463 8.88 -12.11 6.82
C LYS A 463 7.35 -12.08 6.76
N ILE A 464 6.67 -11.45 7.72
CA ILE A 464 5.21 -11.28 7.69
C ILE A 464 4.77 -10.47 6.47
N SER A 465 5.43 -9.35 6.18
CA SER A 465 5.14 -8.54 5.00
C SER A 465 5.64 -9.20 3.72
N GLN A 466 6.80 -9.86 3.75
CA GLN A 466 7.29 -10.65 2.60
C GLN A 466 6.31 -11.75 2.21
N ALA A 467 5.65 -12.42 3.16
CA ALA A 467 4.66 -13.45 2.88
C ALA A 467 3.44 -12.90 2.14
N GLN A 468 2.98 -11.70 2.48
CA GLN A 468 1.90 -11.02 1.76
C GLN A 468 2.33 -10.69 0.32
N ARG A 469 3.54 -10.15 0.13
CA ARG A 469 4.11 -9.87 -1.20
C ARG A 469 4.26 -11.12 -2.05
N TRP A 470 4.74 -12.21 -1.46
CA TRP A 470 4.86 -13.49 -2.14
C TRP A 470 3.50 -14.04 -2.57
N ALA A 471 2.46 -13.92 -1.73
CA ALA A 471 1.12 -14.34 -2.08
C ALA A 471 0.55 -13.54 -3.27
N GLU A 472 0.72 -12.23 -3.28
CA GLU A 472 0.31 -11.36 -4.40
C GLU A 472 1.07 -11.69 -5.69
N ARG A 473 2.41 -11.82 -5.60
CA ARG A 473 3.25 -12.21 -6.75
C ARG A 473 2.86 -13.57 -7.31
N MET A 474 2.57 -14.53 -6.43
CA MET A 474 2.22 -15.88 -6.85
C MET A 474 0.85 -15.92 -7.53
N ASN A 475 -0.11 -15.09 -7.10
CA ASN A 475 -1.38 -14.92 -7.81
C ASN A 475 -1.16 -14.40 -9.24
N GLY A 476 -0.27 -13.42 -9.43
CA GLY A 476 0.07 -12.90 -10.76
C GLY A 476 0.73 -13.94 -11.66
N GLU A 477 1.76 -14.62 -11.17
CA GLU A 477 2.45 -15.68 -11.92
C GLU A 477 1.52 -16.87 -12.24
N ALA A 478 0.59 -17.20 -11.34
CA ALA A 478 -0.43 -18.22 -11.59
C ALA A 478 -1.40 -17.81 -12.71
N ALA A 479 -1.86 -16.55 -12.71
CA ALA A 479 -2.71 -16.01 -13.78
C ALA A 479 -1.98 -16.04 -15.14
N THR A 480 -0.74 -15.56 -15.20
CA THR A 480 0.07 -15.60 -16.43
C THR A 480 0.32 -17.03 -16.93
N TYR A 481 0.55 -17.97 -16.01
CA TYR A 481 0.70 -19.38 -16.38
C TYR A 481 -0.58 -19.97 -16.99
N LEU A 482 -1.75 -19.64 -16.42
CA LEU A 482 -3.05 -20.09 -16.92
C LEU A 482 -3.39 -19.46 -18.28
N GLU A 483 -3.13 -18.16 -18.45
CA GLU A 483 -3.29 -17.46 -19.73
C GLU A 483 -2.35 -18.02 -20.82
N GLY A 484 -1.12 -18.37 -20.44
CA GLY A 484 -0.12 -18.95 -21.34
C GLY A 484 -0.31 -20.41 -21.68
N GLN A 485 -1.28 -21.13 -21.08
CA GLN A 485 -1.50 -22.57 -21.30
C GLN A 485 -1.60 -22.98 -22.77
N PRO A 486 -2.37 -22.28 -23.63
CA PRO A 486 -2.46 -22.64 -25.05
C PRO A 486 -1.10 -22.59 -25.75
N VAL A 487 -0.28 -21.57 -25.44
CA VAL A 487 1.07 -21.40 -26.01
C VAL A 487 2.01 -22.50 -25.52
N ILE A 488 2.01 -22.77 -24.20
CA ILE A 488 2.89 -23.77 -23.58
C ILE A 488 2.61 -25.18 -24.14
N ARG A 489 1.34 -25.51 -24.39
CA ARG A 489 0.93 -26.81 -24.98
C ARG A 489 1.35 -26.96 -26.44
N VAL A 490 1.30 -25.89 -27.23
CA VAL A 490 1.60 -25.91 -28.67
C VAL A 490 3.10 -25.95 -28.92
N PHE A 491 3.86 -25.08 -28.26
CA PHE A 491 5.29 -24.94 -28.55
C PHE A 491 6.18 -25.90 -27.74
N GLY A 492 5.65 -26.52 -26.69
CA GLY A 492 6.39 -27.43 -25.81
C GLY A 492 7.46 -26.68 -25.00
N GLY A 493 7.45 -26.81 -23.67
CA GLY A 493 8.47 -26.17 -22.85
C GLY A 493 8.09 -25.99 -21.40
N ALA A 494 8.16 -27.06 -20.62
CA ALA A 494 8.17 -26.97 -19.16
C ALA A 494 9.36 -26.15 -18.62
N ALA A 495 10.36 -25.82 -19.47
CA ALA A 495 11.50 -24.95 -19.15
C ALA A 495 11.21 -23.44 -19.30
N ALA A 496 10.08 -23.02 -19.89
CA ALA A 496 9.78 -21.61 -20.17
C ALA A 496 8.85 -20.94 -19.14
N SER A 497 8.16 -21.70 -18.28
CA SER A 497 7.34 -21.07 -17.23
C SER A 497 8.21 -20.71 -16.02
N THR A 498 8.36 -19.42 -15.75
CA THR A 498 8.93 -18.90 -14.50
C THR A 498 8.14 -19.36 -13.27
N PHE A 499 6.88 -19.76 -13.47
CA PHE A 499 5.96 -20.20 -12.43
C PHE A 499 6.56 -21.22 -11.47
N ARG A 500 7.11 -22.35 -11.98
CA ARG A 500 7.68 -23.38 -11.11
C ARG A 500 8.83 -22.84 -10.26
N ARG A 501 9.77 -22.11 -10.87
CA ARG A 501 10.89 -21.49 -10.13
C ARG A 501 10.38 -20.52 -9.06
N ARG A 502 9.39 -19.68 -9.38
CA ARG A 502 8.79 -18.74 -8.42
C ARG A 502 8.01 -19.44 -7.32
N LEU A 503 7.34 -20.53 -7.64
CA LEU A 503 6.67 -21.39 -6.67
C LEU A 503 7.68 -22.05 -5.73
N ASP A 504 8.80 -22.56 -6.27
CA ASP A 504 9.88 -23.14 -5.47
C ASP A 504 10.50 -22.06 -4.54
N GLU A 505 10.79 -20.86 -5.05
CA GLU A 505 11.25 -19.72 -4.24
C GLU A 505 10.25 -19.36 -3.12
N TYR A 506 8.95 -19.38 -3.42
CA TYR A 506 7.89 -19.13 -2.43
C TYR A 506 7.81 -20.24 -1.38
N ILE A 507 7.88 -21.50 -1.79
CA ILE A 507 7.90 -22.66 -0.89
C ILE A 507 9.13 -22.59 0.01
N ASP A 508 10.31 -22.33 -0.54
CA ASP A 508 11.55 -22.19 0.22
C ASP A 508 11.49 -21.03 1.23
N PHE A 509 10.88 -19.92 0.83
CA PHE A 509 10.57 -18.82 1.75
C PHE A 509 9.65 -19.29 2.89
N LEU A 510 8.53 -19.96 2.59
CA LEU A 510 7.60 -20.46 3.61
C LEU A 510 8.25 -21.48 4.53
N VAL A 511 9.06 -22.40 3.98
CA VAL A 511 9.77 -23.42 4.74
C VAL A 511 10.82 -22.77 5.64
N SER A 512 11.65 -21.86 5.13
CA SER A 512 12.66 -21.15 5.93
C SER A 512 12.04 -20.23 7.00
N TRP A 513 10.80 -19.80 6.80
CA TRP A 513 10.06 -19.00 7.78
C TRP A 513 9.33 -19.85 8.83
N GLN A 514 8.54 -20.84 8.40
CA GLN A 514 7.66 -21.59 9.30
C GLN A 514 8.33 -22.81 9.95
N ARG A 515 9.29 -23.46 9.29
CA ARG A 515 9.94 -24.67 9.83
C ARG A 515 10.65 -24.43 11.17
N PRO A 516 11.37 -23.31 11.39
CA PRO A 516 11.96 -22.99 12.70
C PRO A 516 10.92 -22.79 13.82
N PHE A 517 9.65 -22.56 13.47
CA PHE A 517 8.56 -22.38 14.41
C PHE A 517 7.76 -23.63 14.71
N ILE A 518 7.94 -24.74 13.98
CA ILE A 518 7.14 -25.96 14.16
C ILE A 518 7.18 -26.41 15.63
N GLY A 519 8.37 -26.51 16.24
CA GLY A 519 8.50 -26.90 17.65
C GLY A 519 7.78 -25.95 18.61
N LYS A 520 7.91 -24.63 18.40
CA LYS A 520 7.23 -23.60 19.21
C LYS A 520 5.71 -23.69 19.05
N LYS A 521 5.22 -23.85 17.82
CA LYS A 521 3.80 -23.95 17.49
C LYS A 521 3.17 -25.23 18.04
N THR A 522 3.86 -26.36 17.94
CA THR A 522 3.41 -27.63 18.54
C THR A 522 3.37 -27.54 20.06
N LEU A 523 4.35 -26.89 20.69
CA LEU A 523 4.32 -26.66 22.14
C LEU A 523 3.15 -25.75 22.53
N MET A 524 2.93 -24.65 21.80
CA MET A 524 1.78 -23.75 22.01
C MET A 524 0.45 -24.50 21.87
N ASP A 525 0.30 -25.34 20.85
CA ASP A 525 -0.88 -26.18 20.68
C ASP A 525 -1.05 -27.13 21.88
N LEU A 526 -0.01 -27.86 22.26
CA LEU A 526 -0.07 -28.81 23.37
C LEU A 526 -0.45 -28.17 24.71
N VAL A 527 0.13 -27.01 25.04
CA VAL A 527 -0.16 -26.33 26.32
C VAL A 527 -1.56 -25.69 26.35
N THR A 528 -2.16 -25.41 25.19
CA THR A 528 -3.50 -24.80 25.11
C THR A 528 -4.64 -25.81 24.98
N ARG A 529 -4.35 -27.12 24.92
CA ARG A 529 -5.40 -28.15 24.85
C ARG A 529 -6.21 -28.25 26.15
N PRO A 530 -7.54 -28.48 26.07
CA PRO A 530 -8.38 -28.68 27.24
C PRO A 530 -7.89 -29.82 28.16
N SER A 531 -7.33 -30.88 27.58
CA SER A 531 -6.78 -32.02 28.32
C SER A 531 -5.58 -31.64 29.19
N THR A 532 -4.71 -30.74 28.73
CA THR A 532 -3.56 -30.26 29.50
C THR A 532 -4.01 -29.43 30.69
N PHE A 533 -5.00 -28.54 30.49
CA PHE A 533 -5.62 -27.81 31.61
C PHE A 533 -6.28 -28.76 32.60
N LEU A 534 -7.06 -29.73 32.14
CA LEU A 534 -7.67 -30.74 33.01
C LEU A 534 -6.62 -31.48 33.83
N TRP A 535 -5.52 -31.92 33.21
CA TRP A 535 -4.44 -32.62 33.90
C TRP A 535 -3.78 -31.76 34.98
N LEU A 536 -3.50 -30.49 34.70
CA LEU A 536 -2.96 -29.54 35.68
C LEU A 536 -3.93 -29.28 36.85
N ILE A 537 -5.22 -29.16 36.56
CA ILE A 537 -6.28 -29.00 37.58
C ILE A 537 -6.31 -30.24 38.48
N MET A 538 -6.29 -31.44 37.92
CA MET A 538 -6.31 -32.69 38.72
C MET A 538 -5.03 -32.89 39.52
N LEU A 539 -3.87 -32.59 38.94
CA LEU A 539 -2.57 -32.76 39.58
C LEU A 539 -2.38 -31.81 40.78
N THR A 540 -2.99 -30.63 40.74
CA THR A 540 -2.86 -29.63 41.81
C THR A 540 -4.04 -29.59 42.77
N GLY A 541 -5.26 -29.71 42.26
CA GLY A 541 -6.48 -29.70 43.05
C GLY A 541 -6.62 -30.94 43.95
N THR A 542 -6.33 -32.14 43.43
CA THR A 542 -6.51 -33.38 44.20
C THR A 542 -5.65 -33.42 45.47
N PRO A 543 -4.34 -33.13 45.42
CA PRO A 543 -3.53 -33.09 46.64
C PRO A 543 -3.95 -31.99 47.63
N LEU A 544 -4.39 -30.82 47.15
CA LEU A 544 -4.89 -29.75 48.01
C LEU A 544 -6.16 -30.17 48.75
N ILE A 545 -7.05 -30.92 48.10
CA ILE A 545 -8.25 -31.50 48.70
C ILE A 545 -7.88 -32.56 49.73
N VAL A 546 -7.03 -33.53 49.36
CA VAL A 546 -6.62 -34.63 50.27
C VAL A 546 -5.88 -34.09 51.50
N ALA A 547 -5.10 -33.01 51.35
CA ALA A 547 -4.41 -32.34 52.46
C ALA A 547 -5.32 -31.44 53.31
N GLY A 548 -6.62 -31.37 53.02
CA GLY A 548 -7.59 -30.53 53.73
C GLY A 548 -7.38 -29.02 53.55
N ARG A 549 -6.66 -28.61 52.49
CA ARG A 549 -6.33 -27.20 52.21
C ARG A 549 -7.27 -26.54 51.20
N MET A 550 -8.17 -27.31 50.59
CA MET A 550 -9.16 -26.87 49.61
C MET A 550 -10.42 -27.73 49.72
N ASP A 551 -11.59 -27.11 49.66
CA ASP A 551 -12.88 -27.82 49.56
C ASP A 551 -13.04 -28.44 48.15
N PRO A 552 -13.41 -29.73 48.02
CA PRO A 552 -13.72 -30.35 46.73
C PRO A 552 -14.61 -29.52 45.81
N VAL A 553 -15.62 -28.83 46.36
CA VAL A 553 -16.57 -28.00 45.59
C VAL A 553 -15.87 -26.80 44.95
N SER A 554 -14.80 -26.30 45.56
CA SER A 554 -14.02 -25.18 45.03
C SER A 554 -13.22 -25.55 43.78
N LEU A 555 -13.13 -26.84 43.42
CA LEU A 555 -12.47 -27.31 42.19
C LEU A 555 -13.39 -27.26 40.96
N LEU A 556 -14.71 -27.25 41.15
CA LEU A 556 -15.69 -27.21 40.06
C LEU A 556 -15.54 -26.00 39.11
N PRO A 557 -15.31 -24.76 39.59
CA PRO A 557 -14.98 -23.62 38.72
C PRO A 557 -13.84 -23.90 37.75
N PHE A 558 -12.77 -24.53 38.25
CA PHE A 558 -11.58 -24.83 37.47
C PHE A 558 -11.88 -25.87 36.39
N LEU A 559 -12.65 -26.91 36.73
CA LEU A 559 -13.06 -27.95 35.78
C LEU A 559 -13.92 -27.39 34.63
N LEU A 560 -14.90 -26.55 34.94
CA LEU A 560 -15.86 -26.03 33.97
C LEU A 560 -15.30 -24.89 33.12
N LEU A 561 -14.57 -23.95 33.74
CA LEU A 561 -14.08 -22.76 33.06
C LEU A 561 -12.61 -22.87 32.65
N GLY A 562 -11.77 -23.46 33.50
CA GLY A 562 -10.33 -23.58 33.28
C GLY A 562 -9.98 -24.44 32.07
N THR A 563 -10.74 -25.49 31.77
CA THR A 563 -10.51 -26.36 30.61
C THR A 563 -10.77 -25.68 29.26
N THR A 564 -11.64 -24.67 29.22
CA THR A 564 -11.96 -23.90 28.00
C THR A 564 -10.99 -22.76 27.72
N PHE A 565 -10.06 -22.48 28.64
CA PHE A 565 -9.24 -21.28 28.61
C PHE A 565 -8.32 -21.20 27.39
N GLY A 566 -7.69 -22.32 27.02
CA GLY A 566 -6.74 -22.35 25.90
C GLY A 566 -7.37 -22.02 24.54
N ALA A 567 -8.61 -22.44 24.29
CA ALA A 567 -9.33 -22.10 23.06
C ALA A 567 -9.62 -20.59 22.93
N ARG A 568 -9.90 -19.91 24.06
CA ARG A 568 -10.17 -18.46 24.06
C ARG A 568 -8.92 -17.64 23.70
N LEU A 569 -7.74 -18.15 24.03
CA LEU A 569 -6.46 -17.48 23.73
C LEU A 569 -6.17 -17.45 22.23
N LEU A 570 -6.59 -18.47 21.47
CA LEU A 570 -6.49 -18.52 20.01
C LEU A 570 -7.35 -17.44 19.33
N GLY A 571 -8.50 -17.10 19.92
CA GLY A 571 -9.42 -16.10 19.37
C GLY A 571 -8.83 -14.70 19.25
N ILE A 572 -7.88 -14.34 20.13
CA ILE A 572 -7.22 -13.02 20.12
C ILE A 572 -6.48 -12.80 18.80
N GLY A 573 -5.77 -13.81 18.30
CA GLY A 573 -5.00 -13.72 17.07
C GLY A 573 -5.88 -13.54 15.83
N LEU A 574 -7.01 -14.27 15.77
CA LEU A 574 -7.97 -14.20 14.66
C LEU A 574 -8.66 -12.84 14.60
N GLY A 575 -9.12 -12.31 15.74
CA GLY A 575 -9.77 -11.01 15.82
C GLY A 575 -8.85 -9.86 15.38
N VAL A 576 -7.62 -9.82 15.88
CA VAL A 576 -6.62 -8.81 15.48
C VAL A 576 -6.25 -8.92 13.99
N GLY A 577 -6.14 -10.15 13.48
CA GLY A 577 -5.90 -10.40 12.06
C GLY A 577 -7.00 -9.82 11.17
N GLY A 578 -8.26 -10.04 11.53
CA GLY A 578 -9.40 -9.48 10.80
C GLY A 578 -9.49 -7.95 10.86
N ILE A 579 -9.15 -7.35 12.01
CA ILE A 579 -9.08 -5.87 12.12
C ILE A 579 -8.03 -5.32 11.15
N ARG A 580 -6.83 -5.91 11.14
CA ARG A 580 -5.74 -5.47 10.25
C ARG A 580 -6.12 -5.63 8.77
N GLY A 581 -6.69 -6.78 8.39
CA GLY A 581 -7.14 -7.04 7.03
C GLY A 581 -8.20 -6.05 6.56
N GLY A 582 -9.24 -5.83 7.37
CA GLY A 582 -10.30 -4.88 7.05
C GLY A 582 -9.84 -3.42 7.00
N MET A 583 -8.88 -3.01 7.85
CA MET A 583 -8.30 -1.67 7.79
C MET A 583 -7.52 -1.42 6.50
N LEU A 584 -6.81 -2.43 5.98
CA LEU A 584 -6.13 -2.35 4.69
C LEU A 584 -7.13 -2.25 3.52
N ALA A 585 -8.19 -3.05 3.55
CA ALA A 585 -9.28 -2.96 2.57
C ALA A 585 -9.94 -1.58 2.61
N ALA A 586 -10.28 -1.06 3.80
CA ALA A 586 -10.82 0.28 3.97
C ALA A 586 -9.90 1.37 3.40
N ARG A 587 -8.58 1.21 3.56
CA ARG A 587 -7.58 2.13 2.98
C ARG A 587 -7.63 2.11 1.46
N ARG A 588 -7.56 0.92 0.83
CA ARG A 588 -7.59 0.78 -0.64
C ARG A 588 -8.88 1.35 -1.23
N LEU A 589 -10.02 1.06 -0.61
CA LEU A 589 -11.33 1.58 -1.03
C LEU A 589 -11.39 3.10 -0.98
N GLN A 590 -10.92 3.71 0.11
CA GLN A 590 -10.92 5.17 0.20
C GLN A 590 -9.91 5.81 -0.76
N ILE A 591 -8.75 5.20 -1.00
CA ILE A 591 -7.80 5.67 -2.01
C ILE A 591 -8.46 5.66 -3.40
N ALA A 592 -9.18 4.59 -3.76
CA ALA A 592 -9.91 4.54 -5.02
C ALA A 592 -11.02 5.60 -5.10
N LEU A 593 -11.68 5.92 -3.99
CA LEU A 593 -12.67 7.01 -3.92
C LEU A 593 -12.04 8.41 -4.00
N ASP A 594 -10.79 8.56 -3.56
CA ASP A 594 -10.04 9.83 -3.58
C ASP A 594 -9.33 10.08 -4.92
N GLU A 595 -9.26 9.09 -5.80
CA GLU A 595 -8.67 9.22 -7.14
C GLU A 595 -9.34 10.36 -7.94
N PRO A 596 -8.59 11.23 -8.64
CA PRO A 596 -9.17 12.33 -9.39
C PRO A 596 -10.16 11.84 -10.46
N GLU A 597 -11.34 12.45 -10.49
CA GLU A 597 -12.34 12.25 -11.55
C GLU A 597 -12.02 13.15 -12.74
N LEU A 598 -12.58 12.84 -13.91
CA LEU A 598 -12.61 13.80 -15.02
C LEU A 598 -13.57 14.94 -14.67
N GLU A 599 -13.09 15.92 -13.91
CA GLU A 599 -13.88 17.11 -13.58
C GLU A 599 -14.18 17.91 -14.86
N VAL A 600 -15.42 18.35 -15.00
CA VAL A 600 -15.77 19.35 -16.04
C VAL A 600 -15.35 20.69 -15.46
N GLY A 601 -14.16 21.14 -15.82
CA GLY A 601 -13.65 22.43 -15.34
C GLY A 601 -14.37 23.59 -16.02
N GLU A 602 -14.58 24.69 -15.28
CA GLU A 602 -14.66 26.03 -15.88
C GLU A 602 -13.25 26.40 -16.38
N HIS A 603 -12.74 25.68 -17.37
CA HIS A 603 -11.55 26.11 -18.08
C HIS A 603 -11.96 27.33 -18.87
N ALA A 604 -11.69 28.51 -18.29
CA ALA A 604 -11.74 29.79 -18.96
C ALA A 604 -11.02 29.62 -20.29
N SER A 605 -11.81 29.57 -21.36
CA SER A 605 -11.30 29.16 -22.63
C SER A 605 -10.24 30.17 -23.06
N ALA A 606 -9.09 29.68 -23.48
CA ALA A 606 -8.42 30.31 -24.61
C ALA A 606 -9.24 29.97 -25.88
N ALA A 607 -10.55 30.26 -25.88
CA ALA A 607 -11.33 30.20 -27.11
C ALA A 607 -10.85 31.37 -27.95
N SER A 608 -10.26 31.04 -29.10
CA SER A 608 -10.27 31.99 -30.20
C SER A 608 -11.74 32.35 -30.46
N ALA A 609 -12.06 33.64 -30.47
CA ALA A 609 -13.40 34.20 -30.60
C ALA A 609 -14.12 33.92 -31.96
N ALA A 610 -13.67 32.92 -32.73
CA ALA A 610 -14.24 32.56 -34.02
C ALA A 610 -14.84 31.14 -33.97
N PRO A 611 -16.11 30.95 -34.40
CA PRO A 611 -16.69 29.63 -34.55
C PRO A 611 -15.88 28.80 -35.56
N GLN A 612 -15.47 27.60 -35.16
CA GLN A 612 -14.79 26.66 -36.06
C GLN A 612 -15.80 25.79 -36.80
N PRO A 613 -15.48 25.29 -38.01
CA PRO A 613 -16.33 24.33 -38.70
C PRO A 613 -16.51 23.06 -37.85
N ALA A 614 -17.71 22.47 -37.91
CA ALA A 614 -18.01 21.22 -37.20
C ALA A 614 -17.06 20.09 -37.65
N GLY A 615 -16.60 19.29 -36.69
CA GLY A 615 -15.61 18.23 -36.89
C GLY A 615 -14.15 18.71 -36.84
N THR A 616 -13.86 19.98 -36.54
CA THR A 616 -12.47 20.46 -36.45
C THR A 616 -11.84 20.04 -35.12
N VAL A 617 -10.68 19.39 -35.17
CA VAL A 617 -9.90 19.03 -33.98
C VAL A 617 -8.56 19.77 -34.01
N ARG A 618 -8.16 20.36 -32.89
CA ARG A 618 -6.89 21.09 -32.76
C ARG A 618 -6.17 20.72 -31.47
N PHE A 619 -4.90 20.36 -31.59
CA PHE A 619 -3.96 20.18 -30.49
C PHE A 619 -3.06 21.41 -30.46
N GLU A 620 -2.90 22.03 -29.30
CA GLU A 620 -2.08 23.24 -29.11
C GLU A 620 -1.08 22.99 -27.98
N ALA A 621 0.21 22.89 -28.34
CA ALA A 621 1.33 22.69 -27.43
C ALA A 621 1.10 21.56 -26.41
N VAL A 622 0.55 20.44 -26.86
CA VAL A 622 0.13 19.36 -25.98
C VAL A 622 1.34 18.64 -25.38
N GLY A 623 1.36 18.55 -24.05
CA GLY A 623 2.36 17.81 -23.28
C GLY A 623 1.69 16.83 -22.30
N PHE A 624 2.21 15.60 -22.23
CA PHE A 624 1.67 14.56 -21.37
C PHE A 624 2.69 13.47 -21.02
N GLY A 625 2.61 12.93 -19.80
CA GLY A 625 3.29 11.69 -19.40
C GLY A 625 2.51 10.94 -18.32
N TYR A 626 2.45 9.61 -18.41
CA TYR A 626 1.73 8.77 -17.44
C TYR A 626 2.32 8.82 -16.02
N ARG A 627 3.62 9.07 -15.92
CA ARG A 627 4.35 9.18 -14.64
C ARG A 627 5.02 10.55 -14.54
N PRO A 628 5.02 11.18 -13.35
CA PRO A 628 5.73 12.44 -13.14
C PRO A 628 7.20 12.33 -13.58
N GLY A 629 7.67 13.27 -14.40
CA GLY A 629 9.06 13.33 -14.86
C GLY A 629 9.41 12.45 -16.08
N VAL A 630 8.47 11.64 -16.60
CA VAL A 630 8.69 10.83 -17.81
C VAL A 630 7.73 11.30 -18.92
N PRO A 631 8.11 12.29 -19.75
CA PRO A 631 7.25 12.82 -20.80
C PRO A 631 7.10 11.83 -21.96
N VAL A 632 5.86 11.59 -22.38
CA VAL A 632 5.48 10.72 -23.50
C VAL A 632 5.09 11.52 -24.74
N ILE A 633 4.37 12.63 -24.56
CA ILE A 633 4.00 13.59 -25.60
C ILE A 633 4.68 14.93 -25.27
N ARG A 634 5.32 15.54 -26.27
CA ARG A 634 6.16 16.74 -26.12
C ARG A 634 5.79 17.78 -27.17
N ASP A 635 5.17 18.86 -26.70
CA ASP A 635 4.85 20.06 -27.50
C ASP A 635 4.20 19.75 -28.85
N VAL A 636 3.17 18.91 -28.83
CA VAL A 636 2.48 18.50 -30.06
C VAL A 636 1.41 19.52 -30.42
N SER A 637 1.57 20.13 -31.60
CA SER A 637 0.59 21.03 -32.21
C SER A 637 0.18 20.50 -33.58
N LEU A 638 -1.11 20.21 -33.77
CA LEU A 638 -1.64 19.68 -35.04
C LEU A 638 -3.13 20.01 -35.19
N THR A 639 -3.62 20.08 -36.42
CA THR A 639 -5.04 20.31 -36.73
C THR A 639 -5.56 19.22 -37.66
N LEU A 640 -6.72 18.65 -37.34
CA LEU A 640 -7.47 17.74 -38.20
C LEU A 640 -8.61 18.54 -38.83
N ARG A 641 -8.66 18.54 -40.16
CA ARG A 641 -9.67 19.30 -40.91
C ARG A 641 -10.98 18.49 -40.99
N PRO A 642 -12.14 19.17 -40.98
CA PRO A 642 -13.45 18.54 -41.20
C PRO A 642 -13.45 17.62 -42.42
N GLY A 643 -13.97 16.40 -42.26
CA GLY A 643 -14.14 15.45 -43.37
C GLY A 643 -12.86 14.86 -43.94
N THR A 644 -11.70 15.10 -43.31
CA THR A 644 -10.41 14.57 -43.76
C THR A 644 -9.93 13.40 -42.92
N VAL A 645 -9.11 12.55 -43.52
CA VAL A 645 -8.44 11.43 -42.84
C VAL A 645 -7.01 11.82 -42.47
N THR A 646 -6.73 11.86 -41.17
CA THR A 646 -5.39 12.09 -40.61
C THR A 646 -4.82 10.78 -40.06
N ALA A 647 -3.66 10.35 -40.55
CA ALA A 647 -2.97 9.16 -40.10
C ALA A 647 -1.80 9.48 -39.16
N LEU A 648 -1.72 8.82 -38.01
CA LEU A 648 -0.58 8.83 -37.11
C LEU A 648 0.34 7.64 -37.42
N VAL A 649 1.60 7.92 -37.76
CA VAL A 649 2.63 6.91 -38.06
C VAL A 649 3.89 7.15 -37.24
N GLY A 650 4.70 6.12 -37.04
CA GLY A 650 5.93 6.22 -36.26
C GLY A 650 6.32 4.88 -35.61
N PRO A 651 7.55 4.74 -35.08
CA PRO A 651 7.99 3.52 -34.42
C PRO A 651 7.16 3.18 -33.17
N SER A 652 7.29 1.96 -32.66
CA SER A 652 6.69 1.61 -31.37
C SER A 652 7.22 2.53 -30.27
N GLY A 653 6.35 2.96 -29.35
CA GLY A 653 6.70 3.92 -28.30
C GLY A 653 6.80 5.39 -28.74
N SER A 654 6.46 5.74 -29.99
CA SER A 654 6.50 7.14 -30.45
C SER A 654 5.39 8.04 -29.90
N GLY A 655 4.37 7.48 -29.24
CA GLY A 655 3.27 8.23 -28.63
C GLY A 655 1.95 8.23 -29.42
N LYS A 656 1.82 7.50 -30.54
CA LYS A 656 0.60 7.44 -31.38
C LYS A 656 -0.68 7.12 -30.59
N SER A 657 -0.69 5.98 -29.89
CA SER A 657 -1.84 5.51 -29.11
C SER A 657 -2.15 6.46 -27.95
N THR A 658 -1.12 7.03 -27.33
CA THR A 658 -1.29 8.03 -26.27
C THR A 658 -1.96 9.30 -26.80
N LEU A 659 -1.54 9.81 -27.96
CA LEU A 659 -2.12 11.03 -28.55
C LEU A 659 -3.59 10.84 -28.93
N ALA A 660 -3.95 9.68 -29.49
CA ALA A 660 -5.33 9.32 -29.76
C ALA A 660 -6.17 9.16 -28.48
N ALA A 661 -5.60 8.52 -27.45
CA ALA A 661 -6.25 8.37 -26.14
C ALA A 661 -6.52 9.73 -25.46
N LEU A 662 -5.62 10.72 -25.64
CA LEU A 662 -5.82 12.09 -25.16
C LEU A 662 -6.98 12.79 -25.87
N LEU A 663 -7.15 12.59 -27.19
CA LEU A 663 -8.31 13.12 -27.93
C LEU A 663 -9.63 12.50 -27.44
N ALA A 664 -9.63 11.21 -27.12
CA ALA A 664 -10.76 10.52 -26.50
C ALA A 664 -10.94 10.86 -24.99
N ARG A 665 -10.09 11.74 -24.44
CA ARG A 665 -10.03 12.14 -23.03
C ARG A 665 -9.93 10.95 -22.07
N PHE A 666 -9.20 9.90 -22.46
CA PHE A 666 -8.89 8.78 -21.55
C PHE A 666 -7.95 9.24 -20.43
N HIS A 667 -7.20 10.32 -20.68
CA HIS A 667 -6.45 11.12 -19.72
C HIS A 667 -6.60 12.60 -20.08
N ASP A 668 -6.50 13.49 -19.09
CA ASP A 668 -6.36 14.92 -19.34
C ASP A 668 -4.89 15.26 -19.68
N VAL A 669 -4.71 16.28 -20.54
CA VAL A 669 -3.39 16.81 -20.88
C VAL A 669 -2.76 17.52 -19.69
N GLN A 670 -1.43 17.44 -19.56
CA GLN A 670 -0.70 18.13 -18.48
C GLN A 670 -0.27 19.55 -18.89
N GLN A 671 -0.04 19.76 -20.19
CA GLN A 671 0.29 21.05 -20.79
C GLN A 671 -0.47 21.20 -22.12
N GLY A 672 -0.79 22.44 -22.48
CA GLY A 672 -1.53 22.75 -23.71
C GLY A 672 -3.03 22.51 -23.63
N SER A 673 -3.67 22.38 -24.79
CA SER A 673 -5.12 22.15 -24.94
C SER A 673 -5.42 21.29 -26.17
N ILE A 674 -6.53 20.54 -26.08
CA ILE A 674 -7.15 19.84 -27.21
C ILE A 674 -8.56 20.39 -27.35
N THR A 675 -8.90 20.93 -28.52
CA THR A 675 -10.24 21.48 -28.79
C THR A 675 -10.95 20.71 -29.89
N VAL A 676 -12.25 20.48 -29.72
CA VAL A 676 -13.16 19.96 -30.74
C VAL A 676 -14.22 21.02 -31.00
N ASP A 677 -14.39 21.43 -32.26
CA ASP A 677 -15.29 22.52 -32.68
C ASP A 677 -15.01 23.84 -31.93
N GLY A 678 -13.74 24.10 -31.61
CA GLY A 678 -13.31 25.27 -30.84
C GLY A 678 -13.57 25.22 -29.33
N ARG A 679 -14.13 24.13 -28.79
CA ARG A 679 -14.30 23.93 -27.33
C ARG A 679 -13.24 22.97 -26.79
N ASP A 680 -12.58 23.34 -25.69
CA ASP A 680 -11.61 22.45 -25.02
C ASP A 680 -12.33 21.20 -24.50
N ILE A 681 -11.79 20.02 -24.76
CA ILE A 681 -12.38 18.73 -24.34
C ILE A 681 -12.53 18.63 -22.81
N ARG A 682 -11.73 19.39 -22.03
CA ARG A 682 -11.81 19.46 -20.56
C ARG A 682 -13.06 20.19 -20.07
N SER A 683 -13.62 21.07 -20.90
CA SER A 683 -14.88 21.79 -20.63
C SER A 683 -16.13 21.01 -21.04
N LEU A 684 -15.97 19.85 -21.68
CA LEU A 684 -17.08 19.01 -22.12
C LEU A 684 -17.39 17.93 -21.08
N SER A 685 -18.67 17.66 -20.84
CA SER A 685 -19.09 16.43 -20.18
C SER A 685 -18.76 15.19 -21.01
N ALA A 686 -18.71 14.01 -20.40
CA ALA A 686 -18.47 12.75 -21.12
C ALA A 686 -19.52 12.52 -22.23
N ASP A 687 -20.79 12.77 -21.94
CA ASP A 687 -21.88 12.67 -22.93
C ASP A 687 -21.69 13.63 -24.11
N GLU A 688 -21.29 14.88 -23.84
CA GLU A 688 -21.02 15.85 -24.91
C GLU A 688 -19.81 15.50 -25.75
N LEU A 689 -18.75 14.99 -25.11
CA LEU A 689 -17.53 14.59 -25.80
C LEU A 689 -17.80 13.37 -26.68
N TYR A 690 -18.40 12.32 -26.14
CA TYR A 690 -18.59 11.06 -26.88
C TYR A 690 -19.73 11.10 -27.90
N ARG A 691 -20.61 12.11 -27.86
CA ARG A 691 -21.48 12.45 -29.01
C ARG A 691 -20.72 13.09 -30.17
N ARG A 692 -19.56 13.70 -29.91
CA ARG A 692 -18.72 14.35 -30.93
C ARG A 692 -17.59 13.46 -31.41
N VAL A 693 -16.97 12.73 -30.50
CA VAL A 693 -15.78 11.89 -30.71
C VAL A 693 -16.13 10.44 -30.45
N GLY A 694 -16.26 9.66 -31.51
CA GLY A 694 -16.38 8.21 -31.45
C GLY A 694 -15.01 7.54 -31.59
N PHE A 695 -14.91 6.30 -31.14
CA PHE A 695 -13.69 5.53 -31.29
C PHE A 695 -13.97 4.05 -31.52
N VAL A 696 -13.12 3.40 -32.31
CA VAL A 696 -13.06 1.96 -32.50
C VAL A 696 -11.65 1.52 -32.12
N LEU A 697 -11.55 0.81 -30.99
CA LEU A 697 -10.29 0.32 -30.45
C LEU A 697 -9.93 -1.05 -31.02
N GLN A 698 -8.65 -1.40 -30.92
CA GLN A 698 -8.12 -2.71 -31.32
C GLN A 698 -8.80 -3.87 -30.57
N GLU A 699 -8.92 -3.74 -29.24
CA GLU A 699 -9.63 -4.71 -28.40
C GLU A 699 -11.10 -4.33 -28.26
N THR A 700 -11.98 -5.16 -28.82
CA THR A 700 -13.41 -4.90 -28.86
C THR A 700 -14.12 -5.40 -27.62
N GLN A 701 -14.88 -4.52 -26.97
CA GLN A 701 -15.68 -4.83 -25.80
C GLN A 701 -17.17 -4.94 -26.16
N LEU A 702 -17.73 -6.11 -25.85
CA LEU A 702 -19.15 -6.40 -25.97
C LEU A 702 -19.75 -6.51 -24.57
N VAL A 703 -20.88 -5.84 -24.36
CA VAL A 703 -21.60 -5.89 -23.09
C VAL A 703 -22.46 -7.14 -23.05
N HIS A 704 -22.72 -7.65 -21.85
CA HIS A 704 -23.66 -8.75 -21.68
C HIS A 704 -25.08 -8.27 -22.01
N GLY A 705 -25.57 -8.62 -23.20
CA GLY A 705 -26.84 -8.17 -23.75
C GLY A 705 -27.06 -8.77 -25.14
N SER A 706 -28.19 -8.50 -25.77
CA SER A 706 -28.43 -9.00 -27.12
C SER A 706 -27.48 -8.37 -28.15
N VAL A 707 -27.39 -8.96 -29.34
CA VAL A 707 -26.70 -8.33 -30.50
C VAL A 707 -27.31 -6.96 -30.79
N ARG A 708 -28.64 -6.85 -30.75
CA ARG A 708 -29.36 -5.58 -30.88
C ARG A 708 -28.90 -4.55 -29.85
N ASP A 709 -28.90 -4.90 -28.57
CA ASP A 709 -28.50 -4.00 -27.48
C ASP A 709 -27.04 -3.55 -27.63
N ASN A 710 -26.17 -4.45 -28.10
CA ASN A 710 -24.78 -4.13 -28.34
C ASN A 710 -24.58 -3.15 -29.50
N ILE A 711 -25.39 -3.22 -30.56
CA ILE A 711 -25.33 -2.26 -31.68
C ILE A 711 -25.97 -0.94 -31.27
N ALA A 712 -27.12 -0.97 -30.59
CA ALA A 712 -27.86 0.19 -30.11
C ALA A 712 -27.28 0.84 -28.85
N LEU A 713 -26.13 0.38 -28.35
CA LEU A 713 -25.57 0.81 -27.07
C LEU A 713 -25.38 2.34 -26.96
N ALA A 714 -25.02 3.00 -28.06
CA ALA A 714 -24.83 4.45 -28.12
C ALA A 714 -26.12 5.23 -28.42
N ALA A 715 -27.18 4.55 -28.85
CA ALA A 715 -28.48 5.13 -29.21
C ALA A 715 -29.62 4.14 -28.87
N PRO A 716 -29.97 3.96 -27.58
CA PRO A 716 -30.91 2.91 -27.14
C PRO A 716 -32.32 3.07 -27.71
N ASP A 717 -32.73 4.32 -28.00
CA ASP A 717 -34.07 4.65 -28.51
C ASP A 717 -34.21 4.48 -30.03
N THR A 718 -33.22 3.87 -30.68
CA THR A 718 -33.19 3.64 -32.13
C THR A 718 -34.18 2.55 -32.56
N THR A 719 -34.71 2.66 -33.79
CA THR A 719 -35.61 1.65 -34.34
C THR A 719 -34.84 0.41 -34.81
N ASP A 720 -35.50 -0.74 -34.86
CA ASP A 720 -34.88 -1.98 -35.36
C ASP A 720 -34.39 -1.85 -36.80
N GLU A 721 -35.07 -1.03 -37.61
CA GLU A 721 -34.65 -0.74 -38.97
C GLU A 721 -33.31 -0.01 -39.01
N GLN A 722 -33.08 0.96 -38.11
CA GLN A 722 -31.81 1.66 -37.98
C GLN A 722 -30.69 0.71 -37.52
N VAL A 723 -30.97 -0.18 -36.55
CA VAL A 723 -30.03 -1.23 -36.12
C VAL A 723 -29.67 -2.14 -37.29
N HIS A 724 -30.66 -2.59 -38.06
CA HIS A 724 -30.44 -3.45 -39.23
C HIS A 724 -29.64 -2.73 -40.32
N ASN A 725 -29.91 -1.45 -40.57
CA ASN A 725 -29.17 -0.65 -41.53
C ASN A 725 -27.70 -0.48 -41.12
N ALA A 726 -27.42 -0.14 -39.87
CA ALA A 726 -26.06 -0.04 -39.34
C ALA A 726 -25.31 -1.38 -39.45
N ALA A 727 -25.98 -2.49 -39.14
CA ALA A 727 -25.43 -3.83 -39.29
C ALA A 727 -25.13 -4.22 -40.75
N ARG A 728 -25.93 -3.76 -41.73
CA ARG A 728 -25.67 -3.97 -43.15
C ARG A 728 -24.46 -3.15 -43.62
N GLN A 729 -24.38 -1.88 -43.23
CA GLN A 729 -23.23 -1.04 -43.56
C GLN A 729 -21.93 -1.61 -42.98
N ALA A 730 -21.99 -2.15 -41.77
CA ALA A 730 -20.86 -2.83 -41.13
C ALA A 730 -20.61 -4.26 -41.62
N GLN A 731 -21.30 -4.72 -42.66
CA GLN A 731 -21.15 -6.07 -43.24
C GLN A 731 -21.41 -7.22 -42.25
N ILE A 732 -22.23 -7.06 -41.19
CA ILE A 732 -22.44 -8.10 -40.16
C ILE A 732 -23.87 -8.64 -40.12
N HIS A 733 -24.83 -8.02 -40.82
CA HIS A 733 -26.25 -8.42 -40.85
C HIS A 733 -26.46 -9.91 -41.14
N ASP A 734 -25.88 -10.43 -42.22
CA ASP A 734 -26.07 -11.83 -42.62
C ASP A 734 -25.51 -12.81 -41.59
N ARG A 735 -24.41 -12.43 -40.93
CA ARG A 735 -23.82 -13.24 -39.86
C ARG A 735 -24.73 -13.26 -38.63
N ILE A 736 -25.34 -12.13 -38.29
CA ILE A 736 -26.29 -11.99 -37.18
C ILE A 736 -27.50 -12.89 -37.43
N LEU A 737 -28.07 -12.88 -38.64
CA LEU A 737 -29.21 -13.74 -39.00
C LEU A 737 -28.90 -15.24 -38.92
N ARG A 738 -27.62 -15.63 -39.03
CA ARG A 738 -27.17 -17.03 -38.84
C ARG A 738 -26.97 -17.42 -37.38
N LEU A 739 -27.06 -16.49 -36.43
CA LEU A 739 -27.04 -16.82 -35.01
C LEU A 739 -28.36 -17.49 -34.60
N PRO A 740 -28.38 -18.35 -33.56
CA PRO A 740 -29.57 -19.10 -33.17
C PRO A 740 -30.83 -18.24 -32.96
N ASN A 741 -30.66 -17.02 -32.43
CA ASN A 741 -31.76 -16.10 -32.15
C ASN A 741 -31.63 -14.77 -32.93
N GLY A 742 -30.88 -14.74 -34.03
CA GLY A 742 -30.69 -13.52 -34.80
C GLY A 742 -30.16 -12.36 -33.93
N TYR A 743 -30.81 -11.20 -34.03
CA TYR A 743 -30.51 -9.99 -33.26
C TYR A 743 -30.75 -10.11 -31.74
N ASP A 744 -31.59 -11.06 -31.32
CA ASP A 744 -31.90 -11.31 -29.90
C ASP A 744 -30.90 -12.31 -29.27
N THR A 745 -29.89 -12.73 -30.01
CA THR A 745 -28.83 -13.59 -29.49
C THR A 745 -28.08 -12.85 -28.38
N VAL A 746 -28.15 -13.37 -27.16
CA VAL A 746 -27.44 -12.82 -26.00
C VAL A 746 -25.95 -13.10 -26.13
N LEU A 747 -25.17 -12.04 -26.21
CA LEU A 747 -23.71 -12.07 -26.22
C LEU A 747 -23.21 -12.11 -24.78
N GLY A 748 -22.33 -13.06 -24.48
CA GLY A 748 -21.69 -13.23 -23.17
C GLY A 748 -20.30 -13.83 -23.33
N ALA A 749 -19.69 -14.30 -22.24
CA ALA A 749 -18.32 -14.85 -22.26
C ALA A 749 -18.13 -16.07 -23.22
N ALA A 750 -19.23 -16.71 -23.63
CA ALA A 750 -19.24 -17.91 -24.46
C ALA A 750 -19.88 -17.71 -25.86
N ALA A 751 -20.23 -16.49 -26.27
CA ALA A 751 -20.83 -16.27 -27.59
C ALA A 751 -19.75 -16.38 -28.69
N ALA A 752 -19.94 -17.35 -29.61
CA ALA A 752 -19.02 -17.70 -30.69
C ALA A 752 -19.02 -16.69 -31.84
N LEU A 753 -18.54 -15.47 -31.57
CA LEU A 753 -18.16 -14.52 -32.60
C LEU A 753 -16.64 -14.55 -32.81
N SER A 754 -16.20 -14.61 -34.06
CA SER A 754 -14.78 -14.46 -34.40
C SER A 754 -14.27 -13.07 -34.04
N GLY A 755 -12.95 -12.85 -34.04
CA GLY A 755 -12.37 -11.53 -33.82
C GLY A 755 -12.92 -10.46 -34.78
N GLY A 756 -12.93 -10.77 -36.08
CA GLY A 756 -13.45 -9.85 -37.12
C GLY A 756 -14.97 -9.65 -37.05
N GLU A 757 -15.74 -10.64 -36.59
CA GLU A 757 -17.18 -10.48 -36.37
C GLU A 757 -17.47 -9.54 -35.20
N ARG A 758 -16.75 -9.67 -34.07
CA ARG A 758 -16.86 -8.74 -32.94
C ARG A 758 -16.51 -7.32 -33.36
N GLN A 759 -15.48 -7.18 -34.19
CA GLN A 759 -15.07 -5.89 -34.72
C GLN A 759 -16.11 -5.23 -35.61
N ARG A 760 -16.67 -5.96 -36.57
CA ARG A 760 -17.78 -5.44 -37.39
C ARG A 760 -19.01 -5.07 -36.54
N LEU A 761 -19.29 -5.81 -35.46
CA LEU A 761 -20.37 -5.44 -34.54
C LEU A 761 -20.09 -4.11 -33.82
N THR A 762 -18.85 -3.86 -33.40
CA THR A 762 -18.47 -2.55 -32.84
C THR A 762 -18.43 -1.43 -33.88
N ILE A 763 -18.12 -1.74 -35.15
CA ILE A 763 -18.24 -0.79 -36.26
C ILE A 763 -19.71 -0.43 -36.48
N ALA A 764 -20.64 -1.39 -36.45
CA ALA A 764 -22.08 -1.11 -36.53
C ALA A 764 -22.53 -0.16 -35.40
N ARG A 765 -22.04 -0.37 -34.18
CA ARG A 765 -22.25 0.54 -33.03
C ARG A 765 -21.74 1.96 -33.33
N ALA A 766 -20.53 2.09 -33.88
CA ALA A 766 -19.94 3.38 -34.21
C ALA A 766 -20.65 4.10 -35.38
N ILE A 767 -21.12 3.34 -36.37
CA ILE A 767 -21.94 3.86 -37.48
C ILE A 767 -23.21 4.48 -36.90
N LEU A 768 -23.91 3.72 -36.04
CA LEU A 768 -25.16 4.15 -35.44
C LEU A 768 -25.00 5.35 -34.49
N ALA A 769 -23.86 5.46 -33.80
CA ALA A 769 -23.55 6.60 -32.94
C ALA A 769 -23.35 7.92 -33.70
N ASP A 770 -23.02 7.85 -34.99
CA ASP A 770 -22.91 8.98 -35.92
C ASP A 770 -22.09 10.19 -35.43
N THR A 771 -20.94 9.93 -34.80
CA THR A 771 -20.04 10.99 -34.30
C THR A 771 -19.29 11.72 -35.43
N GLY A 772 -19.17 13.04 -35.33
CA GLY A 772 -18.49 13.88 -36.34
C GLY A 772 -16.96 13.76 -36.37
N VAL A 773 -16.35 13.32 -35.26
CA VAL A 773 -14.94 12.94 -35.15
C VAL A 773 -14.87 11.46 -34.82
N LEU A 774 -13.93 10.74 -35.45
CA LEU A 774 -13.75 9.30 -35.28
C LEU A 774 -12.27 8.96 -35.06
N ILE A 775 -11.98 8.15 -34.05
CA ILE A 775 -10.65 7.59 -33.79
C ILE A 775 -10.66 6.11 -34.15
N LEU A 776 -9.69 5.67 -34.96
CA LEU A 776 -9.54 4.28 -35.38
C LEU A 776 -8.17 3.75 -34.96
N ASP A 777 -8.15 2.69 -34.15
CA ASP A 777 -6.92 1.97 -33.80
C ASP A 777 -6.84 0.63 -34.54
N GLU A 778 -5.74 0.43 -35.29
CA GLU A 778 -5.38 -0.68 -36.17
C GLU A 778 -6.43 -1.78 -36.40
N ALA A 779 -7.21 -1.63 -37.47
CA ALA A 779 -8.43 -2.40 -37.65
C ALA A 779 -8.30 -3.74 -38.42
N THR A 780 -7.10 -4.29 -38.65
CA THR A 780 -6.95 -5.53 -39.47
C THR A 780 -6.02 -6.60 -38.90
N ALA A 781 -5.55 -6.49 -37.65
CA ALA A 781 -4.45 -7.32 -37.15
C ALA A 781 -4.78 -8.81 -36.85
N PHE A 782 -6.05 -9.22 -36.82
CA PHE A 782 -6.43 -10.58 -36.33
C PHE A 782 -7.57 -11.27 -37.10
N ALA A 783 -7.82 -10.86 -38.33
CA ALA A 783 -8.88 -11.44 -39.15
C ALA A 783 -8.30 -12.46 -40.13
N ASP A 784 -9.01 -13.58 -40.34
CA ASP A 784 -8.87 -14.36 -41.57
C ASP A 784 -9.03 -13.43 -42.78
N PRO A 785 -8.41 -13.72 -43.95
CA PRO A 785 -8.41 -12.80 -45.09
C PRO A 785 -9.80 -12.35 -45.55
N GLU A 786 -10.82 -13.21 -45.40
CA GLU A 786 -12.22 -12.88 -45.69
C GLU A 786 -12.79 -11.87 -44.67
N SER A 787 -12.58 -12.11 -43.38
CA SER A 787 -12.95 -11.16 -42.33
C SER A 787 -12.19 -9.83 -42.45
N GLU A 788 -10.92 -9.81 -42.88
CA GLU A 788 -10.14 -8.58 -43.08
C GLU A 788 -10.78 -7.72 -44.18
N TYR A 789 -11.17 -8.34 -45.29
CA TYR A 789 -11.87 -7.66 -46.37
C TYR A 789 -13.21 -7.05 -45.91
N LEU A 790 -14.03 -7.82 -45.18
CA LEU A 790 -15.33 -7.36 -44.70
C LEU A 790 -15.19 -6.24 -43.64
N VAL A 791 -14.18 -6.31 -42.78
CA VAL A 791 -13.86 -5.24 -41.82
C VAL A 791 -13.43 -3.98 -42.56
N GLN A 792 -12.55 -4.09 -43.58
CA GLN A 792 -12.13 -2.93 -44.37
C GLN A 792 -13.31 -2.27 -45.10
N GLN A 793 -14.23 -3.05 -45.67
CA GLN A 793 -15.45 -2.51 -46.26
C GLN A 793 -16.31 -1.76 -45.23
N ALA A 794 -16.46 -2.32 -44.03
CA ALA A 794 -17.19 -1.67 -42.94
C ALA A 794 -16.54 -0.35 -42.52
N LEU A 795 -15.21 -0.31 -42.40
CA LEU A 795 -14.46 0.92 -42.09
C LEU A 795 -14.61 1.97 -43.17
N ASN A 796 -14.54 1.58 -44.46
CA ASN A 796 -14.73 2.50 -45.57
C ASN A 796 -16.12 3.16 -45.59
N GLN A 797 -17.14 2.52 -45.00
CA GLN A 797 -18.44 3.16 -44.79
C GLN A 797 -18.43 4.07 -43.57
N LEU A 798 -17.83 3.60 -42.46
CA LEU A 798 -17.75 4.35 -41.21
C LEU A 798 -16.95 5.66 -41.33
N THR A 799 -15.92 5.73 -42.19
CA THR A 799 -15.05 6.91 -42.33
C THR A 799 -15.61 8.01 -43.24
N LYS A 800 -16.70 7.77 -43.98
CA LYS A 800 -17.27 8.77 -44.89
C LYS A 800 -17.82 9.98 -44.13
N ASP A 801 -17.59 11.16 -44.71
CA ASP A 801 -18.16 12.44 -44.26
C ASP A 801 -17.83 12.83 -42.80
N ARG A 802 -16.70 12.32 -42.27
CA ARG A 802 -16.27 12.53 -40.88
C ARG A 802 -14.80 12.92 -40.81
N THR A 803 -14.42 13.59 -39.73
CA THR A 803 -13.02 13.80 -39.40
C THR A 803 -12.45 12.54 -38.76
N VAL A 804 -11.44 11.94 -39.37
CA VAL A 804 -10.92 10.64 -38.91
C VAL A 804 -9.47 10.78 -38.46
N LEU A 805 -9.16 10.29 -37.26
CA LEU A 805 -7.81 10.07 -36.76
C LEU A 805 -7.52 8.57 -36.77
N VAL A 806 -6.60 8.11 -37.62
CA VAL A 806 -6.24 6.69 -37.72
C VAL A 806 -4.85 6.46 -37.14
N ILE A 807 -4.71 5.50 -36.23
CA ILE A 807 -3.40 5.00 -35.81
C ILE A 807 -2.98 3.90 -36.80
N ALA A 808 -1.91 4.15 -37.54
CA ALA A 808 -1.41 3.21 -38.53
C ALA A 808 -0.18 2.46 -38.04
N HIS A 809 -0.28 1.14 -38.08
CA HIS A 809 0.81 0.19 -37.86
C HIS A 809 1.29 -0.41 -39.19
N ARG A 810 0.40 -0.49 -40.18
CA ARG A 810 0.71 -0.85 -41.57
C ARG A 810 0.68 0.40 -42.44
N LEU A 811 1.84 0.89 -42.89
CA LEU A 811 1.88 2.14 -43.65
C LEU A 811 1.07 2.11 -44.96
N HIS A 812 0.90 0.93 -45.58
CA HIS A 812 0.16 0.80 -46.83
C HIS A 812 -1.34 1.09 -46.69
N THR A 813 -1.92 1.02 -45.49
CA THR A 813 -3.34 1.29 -45.26
C THR A 813 -3.65 2.79 -45.18
N VAL A 814 -2.63 3.64 -45.12
CA VAL A 814 -2.76 5.10 -44.97
C VAL A 814 -2.14 5.91 -46.10
N THR A 815 -1.82 5.27 -47.22
CA THR A 815 -1.31 5.96 -48.42
C THR A 815 -2.33 6.95 -48.99
N GLY A 816 -3.62 6.67 -48.82
CA GLY A 816 -4.73 7.55 -49.22
C GLY A 816 -5.16 8.58 -48.18
N ALA A 817 -4.44 8.72 -47.05
CA ALA A 817 -4.78 9.72 -46.04
C ALA A 817 -4.53 11.14 -46.55
N ASP A 818 -5.45 12.07 -46.26
CA ASP A 818 -5.31 13.49 -46.63
C ASP A 818 -4.13 14.16 -45.94
N GLN A 819 -3.79 13.66 -44.75
CA GLN A 819 -2.70 14.13 -43.91
C GLN A 819 -2.06 12.95 -43.17
N ILE A 820 -0.74 12.84 -43.23
CA ILE A 820 0.04 11.88 -42.45
C ILE A 820 0.91 12.68 -41.48
N VAL A 821 0.89 12.30 -40.21
CA VAL A 821 1.68 12.90 -39.12
C VAL A 821 2.63 11.84 -38.58
N VAL A 822 3.93 12.09 -38.73
CA VAL A 822 4.98 11.20 -38.25
C VAL A 822 5.38 11.62 -36.84
N LEU A 823 5.20 10.71 -35.88
CA LEU A 823 5.62 10.88 -34.51
C LEU A 823 6.93 10.14 -34.26
N ASP A 824 7.89 10.80 -33.62
CA ASP A 824 9.10 10.17 -33.09
C ASP A 824 9.41 10.74 -31.69
N HIS A 825 9.74 9.86 -30.74
CA HIS A 825 10.00 10.21 -29.34
C HIS A 825 9.01 11.21 -28.70
N GLY A 826 7.72 11.13 -29.06
CA GLY A 826 6.66 11.96 -28.51
C GLY A 826 6.44 13.32 -29.17
N ALA A 827 7.20 13.65 -30.22
CA ALA A 827 7.08 14.89 -30.97
C ALA A 827 6.69 14.63 -32.43
N VAL A 828 6.05 15.61 -33.07
CA VAL A 828 5.78 15.59 -34.52
C VAL A 828 7.08 15.93 -35.25
N VAL A 829 7.57 15.02 -36.09
CA VAL A 829 8.81 15.22 -36.87
C VAL A 829 8.55 15.55 -38.33
N GLU A 830 7.45 15.06 -38.89
CA GLU A 830 7.04 15.33 -40.28
C GLU A 830 5.52 15.35 -40.40
N GLN A 831 5.01 16.14 -41.36
CA GLN A 831 3.59 16.22 -41.69
C GLN A 831 3.41 16.50 -43.17
N GLY A 832 2.54 15.76 -43.85
CA GLY A 832 2.28 15.93 -45.29
C GLY A 832 1.47 14.77 -45.88
N ARG A 833 1.31 14.74 -47.19
CA ARG A 833 0.74 13.60 -47.92
C ARG A 833 1.77 12.51 -48.17
N HIS A 834 1.30 11.31 -48.51
CA HIS A 834 2.16 10.14 -48.79
C HIS A 834 3.32 10.46 -49.74
N ASP A 835 3.01 11.00 -50.92
CA ASP A 835 4.01 11.28 -51.96
C ASP A 835 4.98 12.40 -51.55
N GLU A 836 4.49 13.40 -50.83
CA GLU A 836 5.29 14.51 -50.31
C GLU A 836 6.32 14.03 -49.29
N LEU A 837 5.89 13.17 -48.35
CA LEU A 837 6.76 12.61 -47.31
C LEU A 837 7.77 11.60 -47.87
N LEU A 838 7.41 10.85 -48.92
CA LEU A 838 8.36 10.00 -49.64
C LEU A 838 9.43 10.82 -50.38
N ALA A 839 9.01 11.90 -51.05
CA ALA A 839 9.91 12.79 -51.77
C ALA A 839 10.85 13.56 -50.82
N ALA A 840 10.37 13.95 -49.64
CA ALA A 840 11.15 14.64 -48.61
C ALA A 840 12.31 13.80 -48.06
N GLY A 841 12.25 12.48 -48.18
CA GLY A 841 13.37 11.59 -47.87
C GLY A 841 13.73 11.44 -46.39
N GLY A 842 12.86 11.87 -45.47
CA GLY A 842 13.12 11.81 -44.02
C GLY A 842 12.55 10.56 -43.35
N ARG A 843 11.98 10.72 -42.15
CA ARG A 843 11.64 9.60 -41.23
C ARG A 843 10.55 8.69 -41.80
N TYR A 844 9.55 9.25 -42.47
CA TYR A 844 8.48 8.52 -43.14
C TYR A 844 9.02 7.54 -44.18
N ARG A 845 9.93 7.99 -45.04
CA ARG A 845 10.54 7.16 -46.09
C ARG A 845 11.32 5.99 -45.51
N GLN A 846 12.07 6.22 -44.43
CA GLN A 846 12.79 5.14 -43.73
C GLN A 846 11.82 4.07 -43.21
N LEU A 847 10.71 4.48 -42.60
CA LEU A 847 9.67 3.57 -42.11
C LEU A 847 9.02 2.80 -43.27
N TRP A 848 8.74 3.48 -44.38
CA TRP A 848 8.15 2.91 -45.59
C TRP A 848 9.05 1.84 -46.23
N GLU A 849 10.33 2.14 -46.43
CA GLU A 849 11.30 1.23 -47.04
C GLU A 849 11.55 -0.01 -46.15
N THR A 850 11.63 0.20 -44.83
CA THR A 850 11.75 -0.88 -43.85
C THR A 850 10.53 -1.82 -43.90
N GLY A 851 9.32 -1.24 -43.98
CA GLY A 851 8.08 -2.00 -44.11
C GLY A 851 8.01 -2.85 -45.39
N ARG A 852 8.54 -2.36 -46.53
CA ARG A 852 8.56 -3.13 -47.79
C ARG A 852 9.55 -4.30 -47.77
N ARG A 853 10.71 -4.15 -47.13
CA ARG A 853 11.69 -5.25 -46.99
C ARG A 853 11.14 -6.41 -46.15
N ALA A 854 10.35 -6.13 -45.13
CA ALA A 854 9.73 -7.16 -44.29
C ALA A 854 8.68 -8.01 -45.03
N VAL A 855 7.95 -7.43 -46.00
CA VAL A 855 6.95 -8.14 -46.82
C VAL A 855 7.60 -9.00 -47.92
N GLY A 856 8.78 -8.62 -48.42
CA GLY A 856 9.49 -9.34 -49.48
C GLY A 856 10.17 -10.65 -49.05
N VAL A 857 10.59 -10.78 -47.78
CA VAL A 857 11.35 -11.96 -47.31
C VAL A 857 10.46 -13.20 -47.11
N GLY A 858 9.12 -13.05 -47.07
CA GLY A 858 8.19 -14.17 -46.95
C GLY A 858 7.84 -14.89 -48.26
N ALA A 859 8.24 -14.35 -49.42
CA ALA A 859 7.84 -14.87 -50.74
C ALA A 859 8.95 -15.65 -51.49
N GLU A 860 10.19 -15.65 -50.99
CA GLU A 860 11.36 -16.23 -51.70
C GLU A 860 12.01 -17.45 -51.01
N ALA A 861 11.28 -18.18 -50.17
CA ALA A 861 11.78 -19.41 -49.56
C ALA A 861 10.98 -20.66 -49.95
N THR A 862 11.07 -21.08 -51.23
CA THR A 862 11.08 -22.50 -51.66
C THR A 862 11.32 -22.60 -53.17
N PRO A 863 12.32 -23.39 -53.62
CA PRO A 863 12.09 -24.45 -54.60
C PRO A 863 11.69 -25.76 -53.94
#